data_AF-A0A9E6BYT9-F1
#
_entry.id   AF-A0A9E6BYT9-F1
#
_cell.length_a   1.000
_cell.length_b   1.000
_cell.length_c   1.000
_cell.angle_alpha   90.00
_cell.angle_beta   90.00
_cell.angle_gamma   90.00
#
_symmetry.space_group_name_H-M   'P 1'
#
loop_
_entity.id
_entity.type
_entity.pdbx_description
1 polymer ?
#
loop_
_entity_poly.entity_id
_entity_poly.type
_entity_poly.pdbx_seq_one_letter_code
_entity_poly.pdbx_strand_id
1 'polypeptide(L)'
;MFIQYAEGATDATRNRTIELFGSDGYTDRWVFALLPSESNATGMQFAATAVVLVAAGLIVGTAFEVSVRRQLRLFGLVTATGGEPRHVFSLTVASSVVLGLMGAVVGVLAGSLAAMAASPYLDRIVGRLSGPLEFPILGIVGGALLGLVAAVLSALRPARTAARITAINALAGRLPRPRSAVRLARIGVTTTVAGAVLTGVGTVRGGATLPTIGLIGIVVGTLASIPMLVGWVGRIAARLPLSGRIAARDTARYGRRTSGAVAAAAIALALPVAAAAAMSTDSAVREANPAMAANLLIVRPSETDEPVDTSHPLMRELVSELFPDASAATIVAAAFDSGRYSLPDEESVRDFEYRANFIAPGEPHADGSETVLSGAIYIGDADLLRALGAERSIPDLEKGVAIAFDPAFVDGDVTYLQQPNTDFAYVEEAGEYWLGSRAIPAVVADAPRAGRELPDMVVSSRRAAELGLTRTAFPELLLAAAAPISSEQLAAARAVTARYAGASILGLEDTRSNTSLVRVALVAASGLLALAIVGVALGLVAAESRRDQAIMDAVGAGGWTRRKIVASGAMLVTALAAMPAVLIGFLPISIYNVLTTPALPVVVPWPTIGAVLVVIPLVAGAIAFVATRRPSSGYLRRTAT
;
A
#
# COMPACT_ATOMS: atom_id res chain seq x y z
N MET A 1 9.00 -11.29 21.85
CA MET A 1 9.24 -12.73 21.62
C MET A 1 9.40 -12.95 20.12
N PHE A 2 10.53 -12.51 19.58
CA PHE A 2 10.95 -12.62 18.18
C PHE A 2 12.50 -12.61 18.09
N ILE A 3 13.17 -13.14 19.12
CA ILE A 3 14.65 -13.29 19.18
C ILE A 3 15.07 -14.71 18.68
N GLN A 4 14.23 -15.42 17.93
CA GLN A 4 14.53 -16.81 17.54
C GLN A 4 14.22 -17.15 16.08
N TYR A 5 14.03 -16.14 15.21
CA TYR A 5 13.74 -16.38 13.78
C TYR A 5 14.90 -16.11 12.82
N ALA A 6 16.13 -16.03 13.36
CA ALA A 6 17.34 -15.87 12.56
C ALA A 6 18.09 -17.18 12.26
N GLU A 7 17.65 -18.32 12.81
CA GLU A 7 18.33 -19.63 12.70
C GLU A 7 17.71 -20.61 11.66
N GLY A 8 16.67 -20.21 10.93
CA GLY A 8 15.91 -21.13 10.06
C GLY A 8 16.00 -20.89 8.55
N ALA A 9 16.58 -19.78 8.11
CA ALA A 9 16.81 -19.54 6.69
C ALA A 9 18.14 -20.21 6.31
N THR A 10 18.13 -21.10 5.32
CA THR A 10 19.37 -21.61 4.74
C THR A 10 20.19 -20.43 4.23
N ASP A 11 21.48 -20.40 4.58
CA ASP A 11 22.39 -19.27 4.32
C ASP A 11 22.48 -18.88 2.83
N ALA A 12 22.14 -19.80 1.94
CA ALA A 12 22.01 -19.57 0.50
C ALA A 12 20.92 -18.54 0.13
N THR A 13 19.82 -18.42 0.87
CA THR A 13 18.73 -17.46 0.58
C THR A 13 19.01 -16.09 1.19
N ARG A 14 19.69 -16.06 2.35
CA ARG A 14 20.19 -14.82 3.00
C ARG A 14 21.29 -14.17 2.14
N ASN A 15 22.22 -14.96 1.59
CA ASN A 15 23.33 -14.47 0.78
C ASN A 15 22.92 -14.03 -0.63
N ARG A 16 21.91 -14.66 -1.23
CA ARG A 16 21.40 -14.23 -2.56
C ARG A 16 20.60 -12.92 -2.52
N THR A 17 20.03 -12.61 -1.36
CA THR A 17 19.32 -11.35 -1.13
C THR A 17 20.31 -10.19 -1.06
N ILE A 18 21.52 -10.40 -0.52
CA ILE A 18 22.61 -9.41 -0.49
C ILE A 18 23.29 -9.25 -1.87
N GLU A 19 23.46 -10.35 -2.63
CA GLU A 19 23.98 -10.32 -4.02
C GLU A 19 23.12 -9.48 -4.98
N LEU A 20 21.79 -9.44 -4.78
CA LEU A 20 20.87 -8.65 -5.61
C LEU A 20 20.85 -7.15 -5.28
N PHE A 21 21.40 -6.73 -4.13
CA PHE A 21 21.45 -5.32 -3.73
C PHE A 21 22.70 -4.58 -4.22
N GLY A 22 23.66 -5.29 -4.83
CA GLY A 22 24.90 -4.71 -5.36
C GLY A 22 24.80 -4.11 -6.76
N SER A 23 23.80 -4.49 -7.58
CA SER A 23 23.78 -4.15 -9.03
C SER A 23 22.67 -3.19 -9.46
N ASP A 24 21.56 -3.05 -8.73
CA ASP A 24 20.44 -2.15 -9.10
C ASP A 24 20.25 -1.02 -8.07
N GLY A 25 21.25 -0.15 -7.98
CA GLY A 25 21.40 0.84 -6.90
C GLY A 25 20.53 2.10 -6.94
N TYR A 26 19.63 2.29 -7.92
CA TYR A 26 18.84 3.53 -8.02
C TYR A 26 17.34 3.34 -8.22
N THR A 27 16.90 2.22 -8.81
CA THR A 27 15.47 1.97 -9.05
C THR A 27 14.66 1.85 -7.77
N ASP A 28 15.26 1.35 -6.70
CA ASP A 28 14.52 1.04 -5.49
C ASP A 28 14.52 2.19 -4.46
N ARG A 29 15.18 3.34 -4.68
CA ARG A 29 15.34 4.35 -3.61
C ARG A 29 14.04 5.02 -3.11
N TRP A 30 13.06 5.26 -3.97
CA TRP A 30 11.71 5.68 -3.53
C TRP A 30 10.86 4.51 -3.04
N VAL A 31 11.13 3.31 -3.55
CA VAL A 31 10.54 2.07 -3.05
C VAL A 31 11.10 1.75 -1.67
N PHE A 32 12.31 2.14 -1.29
CA PHE A 32 12.97 2.03 0.02
C PHE A 32 12.65 3.21 0.95
N ALA A 33 12.27 4.37 0.43
CA ALA A 33 11.60 5.39 1.23
C ALA A 33 10.16 4.96 1.59
N LEU A 34 9.55 4.07 0.80
CA LEU A 34 8.23 3.46 1.04
C LEU A 34 8.29 2.07 1.71
N LEU A 35 9.38 1.32 1.52
CA LEU A 35 9.70 0.05 2.16
C LEU A 35 10.47 0.43 3.39
N PRO A 36 9.81 0.41 4.53
CA PRO A 36 10.40 1.10 5.64
C PRO A 36 11.61 0.30 6.15
N SER A 37 12.51 0.94 6.93
CA SER A 37 13.51 0.20 7.72
C SER A 37 12.85 -1.00 8.41
N GLU A 38 13.56 -2.12 8.67
CA GLU A 38 12.93 -3.34 9.19
C GLU A 38 11.98 -3.08 10.40
N SER A 39 12.32 -2.09 11.22
CA SER A 39 11.48 -1.59 12.32
C SER A 39 10.20 -0.86 11.88
N ASN A 40 10.27 -0.05 10.83
CA ASN A 40 9.13 0.69 10.28
C ASN A 40 8.23 -0.20 9.36
N ALA A 41 8.78 -1.24 8.72
CA ALA A 41 8.08 -2.13 7.77
C ALA A 41 7.06 -2.98 8.50
N THR A 42 7.52 -3.49 9.63
CA THR A 42 6.75 -4.16 10.65
C THR A 42 5.56 -3.29 11.11
N GLY A 43 5.78 -1.99 11.35
CA GLY A 43 4.73 -1.05 11.77
C GLY A 43 3.59 -0.89 10.75
N MET A 44 3.91 -0.68 9.47
CA MET A 44 2.91 -0.56 8.41
C MET A 44 2.16 -1.87 8.14
N GLN A 45 2.84 -3.01 8.19
CA GLN A 45 2.19 -4.33 8.08
C GLN A 45 1.23 -4.59 9.25
N PHE A 46 1.61 -4.23 10.48
CA PHE A 46 0.72 -4.28 11.63
C PHE A 46 -0.48 -3.34 11.48
N ALA A 47 -0.28 -2.14 10.94
CA ALA A 47 -1.36 -1.19 10.67
C ALA A 47 -2.36 -1.75 9.65
N ALA A 48 -1.87 -2.25 8.52
CA ALA A 48 -2.69 -2.85 7.48
C ALA A 48 -3.47 -4.05 8.01
N THR A 49 -2.80 -4.93 8.77
CA THR A 49 -3.42 -6.09 9.42
C THR A 49 -4.48 -5.65 10.43
N ALA A 50 -4.20 -4.64 11.25
CA ALA A 50 -5.16 -4.10 12.23
C ALA A 50 -6.40 -3.53 11.54
N VAL A 51 -6.25 -2.79 10.44
CA VAL A 51 -7.38 -2.25 9.65
C VAL A 51 -8.25 -3.39 9.11
N VAL A 52 -7.63 -4.43 8.54
CA VAL A 52 -8.34 -5.61 8.03
C VAL A 52 -9.07 -6.35 9.16
N LEU A 53 -8.43 -6.53 10.32
CA LEU A 53 -9.05 -7.19 11.49
C LEU A 53 -10.21 -6.38 12.06
N VAL A 54 -10.09 -5.05 12.13
CA VAL A 54 -11.20 -4.16 12.53
C VAL A 54 -12.36 -4.30 11.54
N ALA A 55 -12.08 -4.36 10.23
CA ALA A 55 -13.10 -4.56 9.20
C ALA A 55 -13.83 -5.90 9.35
N ALA A 56 -13.05 -6.98 9.46
CA ALA A 56 -13.56 -8.33 9.65
C ALA A 56 -14.43 -8.40 10.91
N GLY A 57 -13.97 -7.83 12.03
CA GLY A 57 -14.71 -7.86 13.28
C GLY A 57 -16.05 -7.11 13.22
N LEU A 58 -16.11 -5.99 12.50
CA LEU A 58 -17.37 -5.26 12.29
C LEU A 58 -18.37 -6.06 11.44
N ILE A 59 -17.91 -6.68 10.35
CA ILE A 59 -18.73 -7.54 9.50
C ILE A 59 -19.27 -8.71 10.32
N VAL A 60 -18.37 -9.43 11.00
CA VAL A 60 -18.70 -10.62 11.80
C VAL A 60 -19.66 -10.25 12.94
N GLY A 61 -19.40 -9.14 13.63
CA GLY A 61 -20.27 -8.64 14.70
C GLY A 61 -21.70 -8.38 14.21
N THR A 62 -21.87 -7.73 13.06
CA THR A 62 -23.20 -7.49 12.48
C THR A 62 -23.90 -8.78 12.04
N ALA A 63 -23.14 -9.74 11.49
CA ALA A 63 -23.67 -11.05 11.11
C ALA A 63 -24.18 -11.82 12.34
N PHE A 64 -23.44 -11.81 13.45
CA PHE A 64 -23.88 -12.42 14.70
C PHE A 64 -25.10 -11.72 15.30
N GLU A 65 -25.20 -10.39 15.21
CA GLU A 65 -26.41 -9.68 15.64
C GLU A 65 -27.65 -10.13 14.88
N VAL A 66 -27.55 -10.32 13.56
CA VAL A 66 -28.64 -10.84 12.72
C VAL A 66 -28.94 -12.30 13.06
N SER A 67 -27.91 -13.12 13.26
CA SER A 67 -28.05 -14.54 13.62
C SER A 67 -28.79 -14.71 14.94
N VAL A 68 -28.38 -13.98 15.99
CA VAL A 68 -29.02 -13.99 17.31
C VAL A 68 -30.50 -13.67 17.19
N ARG A 69 -30.87 -12.67 16.38
CA ARG A 69 -32.28 -12.27 16.19
C ARG A 69 -33.13 -13.37 15.55
N ARG A 70 -32.56 -14.08 14.58
CA ARG A 70 -33.24 -15.20 13.90
C ARG A 70 -33.44 -16.38 14.85
N GLN A 71 -32.52 -16.58 15.78
CA GLN A 71 -32.53 -17.68 16.73
C GLN A 71 -33.15 -17.32 18.09
N LEU A 72 -33.73 -16.12 18.26
CA LEU A 72 -34.31 -15.69 19.54
C LEU A 72 -35.32 -16.68 20.13
N ARG A 73 -36.18 -17.28 19.29
CA ARG A 73 -37.12 -18.31 19.76
C ARG A 73 -36.42 -19.58 20.24
N LEU A 74 -35.34 -20.01 19.56
CA LEU A 74 -34.56 -21.18 19.97
C LEU A 74 -33.87 -20.94 21.31
N PHE A 75 -33.24 -19.77 21.49
CA PHE A 75 -32.65 -19.41 22.79
C PHE A 75 -33.72 -19.29 23.88
N GLY A 76 -34.88 -18.73 23.54
CA GLY A 76 -36.05 -18.66 24.44
C GLY A 76 -36.51 -20.04 24.89
N LEU A 77 -36.58 -21.02 23.98
CA LEU A 77 -36.91 -22.42 24.30
C LEU A 77 -35.86 -23.06 25.22
N VAL A 78 -34.57 -22.88 24.92
CA VAL A 78 -33.47 -23.37 25.77
C VAL A 78 -33.58 -22.81 27.19
N THR A 79 -33.87 -21.52 27.34
CA THR A 79 -34.06 -20.91 28.67
C THR A 79 -35.37 -21.36 29.34
N ALA A 80 -36.42 -21.63 28.56
CA ALA A 80 -37.71 -22.09 29.09
C ALA A 80 -37.64 -23.54 29.61
N THR A 81 -36.75 -24.37 29.07
CA THR A 81 -36.49 -25.74 29.55
C THR A 81 -35.48 -25.79 30.70
N GLY A 82 -35.16 -24.65 31.33
CA GLY A 82 -34.23 -24.58 32.47
C GLY A 82 -32.78 -24.27 32.11
N GLY A 83 -32.48 -23.89 30.87
CA GLY A 83 -31.12 -23.51 30.46
C GLY A 83 -30.67 -22.19 31.06
N GLU A 84 -29.47 -22.17 31.67
CA GLU A 84 -28.87 -20.95 32.20
C GLU A 84 -28.43 -19.97 31.09
N PRO A 85 -28.34 -18.65 31.38
CA PRO A 85 -27.71 -17.66 30.51
C PRO A 85 -26.33 -18.06 29.98
N ARG A 86 -25.57 -18.82 30.79
CA ARG A 86 -24.25 -19.35 30.42
C ARG A 86 -24.33 -20.31 29.25
N HIS A 87 -25.38 -21.13 29.15
CA HIS A 87 -25.56 -22.06 28.03
C HIS A 87 -25.78 -21.30 26.72
N VAL A 88 -26.60 -20.24 26.73
CA VAL A 88 -26.83 -19.39 25.55
C VAL A 88 -25.54 -18.68 25.13
N PHE A 89 -24.78 -18.17 26.09
CA PHE A 89 -23.47 -17.56 25.83
C PHE A 89 -22.49 -18.56 25.21
N SER A 90 -22.29 -19.72 25.85
CA SER A 90 -21.36 -20.76 25.38
C SER A 90 -21.76 -21.29 24.00
N LEU A 91 -23.05 -21.49 23.73
CA LEU A 91 -23.53 -21.93 22.43
C LEU A 91 -23.21 -20.90 21.32
N THR A 92 -23.38 -19.61 21.62
CA THR A 92 -23.08 -18.53 20.66
C THR A 92 -21.56 -18.42 20.41
N VAL A 93 -20.75 -18.50 21.47
CA VAL A 93 -19.29 -18.45 21.35
C VAL A 93 -18.76 -19.68 20.61
N ALA A 94 -19.25 -20.88 20.92
CA ALA A 94 -18.88 -22.11 20.23
C ALA A 94 -19.23 -22.03 18.73
N SER A 95 -20.40 -21.46 18.40
CA SER A 95 -20.79 -21.20 17.01
C SER A 95 -19.80 -20.26 16.29
N SER A 96 -19.27 -19.26 17.01
CA SER A 96 -18.25 -18.36 16.45
C SER A 96 -16.88 -19.00 16.27
N VAL A 97 -16.49 -19.93 17.14
CA VAL A 97 -15.26 -20.72 16.98
C VAL A 97 -15.36 -21.61 15.75
N VAL A 98 -16.46 -22.36 15.60
CA VAL A 98 -16.67 -23.25 14.44
C VAL A 98 -16.69 -22.44 13.14
N LEU A 99 -17.44 -21.33 13.11
CA LEU A 99 -17.52 -20.48 11.92
C LEU A 99 -16.18 -19.79 11.62
N GLY A 100 -15.45 -19.38 12.66
CA GLY A 100 -14.11 -18.79 12.55
C GLY A 100 -13.07 -19.79 12.03
N LEU A 101 -13.10 -21.04 12.50
CA LEU A 101 -12.24 -22.11 12.00
C LEU A 101 -12.53 -22.44 10.54
N MET A 102 -13.80 -22.61 10.18
CA MET A 102 -14.18 -22.80 8.77
C MET A 102 -13.75 -21.61 7.90
N GLY A 103 -13.95 -20.38 8.40
CA GLY A 103 -13.51 -19.17 7.72
C GLY A 103 -11.99 -19.10 7.54
N ALA A 104 -11.22 -19.51 8.55
CA ALA A 104 -9.76 -19.57 8.48
C ALA A 104 -9.29 -20.59 7.44
N VAL A 105 -9.85 -21.81 7.42
CA VAL A 105 -9.52 -22.84 6.42
C VAL A 105 -9.82 -22.33 5.00
N VAL A 106 -11.03 -21.81 4.77
CA VAL A 106 -11.42 -21.29 3.46
C VAL A 106 -10.56 -20.08 3.07
N GLY A 107 -10.26 -19.20 4.02
CA GLY A 107 -9.42 -18.01 3.79
C GLY A 107 -7.98 -18.36 3.43
N VAL A 108 -7.37 -19.31 4.13
CA VAL A 108 -6.03 -19.81 3.82
C VAL A 108 -6.00 -20.47 2.45
N LEU A 109 -6.97 -21.35 2.15
CA LEU A 109 -7.03 -22.01 0.84
C LEU A 109 -7.22 -21.00 -0.31
N ALA A 110 -8.16 -20.07 -0.17
CA ALA A 110 -8.41 -19.06 -1.18
C ALA A 110 -7.22 -18.09 -1.33
N GLY A 111 -6.59 -17.69 -0.23
CA GLY A 111 -5.41 -16.82 -0.23
C GLY A 111 -4.20 -17.47 -0.88
N SER A 112 -3.92 -18.74 -0.54
CA SER A 112 -2.84 -19.50 -1.16
C SER A 112 -3.07 -19.73 -2.65
N LEU A 113 -4.29 -20.09 -3.05
CA LEU A 113 -4.64 -20.26 -4.48
C LEU A 113 -4.50 -18.93 -5.25
N ALA A 114 -4.93 -17.81 -4.65
CA ALA A 114 -4.76 -16.49 -5.25
C ALA A 114 -3.28 -16.12 -5.39
N ALA A 115 -2.45 -16.39 -4.37
CA ALA A 115 -1.02 -16.15 -4.41
C ALA A 115 -0.33 -16.98 -5.51
N MET A 116 -0.66 -18.27 -5.62
CA MET A 116 -0.14 -19.16 -6.68
C MET A 116 -0.56 -18.69 -8.08
N ALA A 117 -1.82 -18.25 -8.23
CA ALA A 117 -2.33 -17.75 -9.51
C ALA A 117 -1.72 -16.40 -9.90
N ALA A 118 -1.41 -15.54 -8.93
CA ALA A 118 -0.87 -14.20 -9.16
C ALA A 118 0.66 -14.19 -9.38
N SER A 119 1.41 -15.04 -8.67
CA SER A 119 2.88 -15.12 -8.72
C SER A 119 3.50 -15.11 -10.12
N PRO A 120 3.11 -16.00 -11.07
CA PRO A 120 3.76 -16.03 -12.38
C PRO A 120 3.51 -14.76 -13.21
N TYR A 121 2.44 -14.02 -12.90
CA TYR A 121 2.20 -12.71 -13.50
C TYR A 121 3.02 -11.62 -12.81
N LEU A 122 3.21 -11.69 -11.49
CA LEU A 122 4.04 -10.74 -10.76
C LEU A 122 5.50 -10.81 -11.20
N ASP A 123 6.05 -12.01 -11.41
CA ASP A 123 7.45 -12.20 -11.83
C ASP A 123 7.74 -11.61 -13.21
N ARG A 124 6.80 -11.77 -14.16
CA ARG A 124 6.90 -11.17 -15.51
C ARG A 124 6.83 -9.65 -15.49
N ILE A 125 6.24 -9.06 -14.46
CA ILE A 125 5.97 -7.61 -14.40
C ILE A 125 7.02 -6.88 -13.56
N VAL A 126 7.60 -7.53 -12.56
CA VAL A 126 8.67 -6.95 -11.72
C VAL A 126 10.04 -7.07 -12.39
N GLY A 127 10.18 -7.90 -13.43
CA GLY A 127 11.46 -8.06 -14.16
C GLY A 127 12.54 -8.76 -13.33
N ARG A 128 12.20 -9.24 -12.13
CA ARG A 128 13.02 -10.08 -11.26
C ARG A 128 12.41 -11.48 -11.26
N LEU A 129 13.26 -12.51 -11.33
CA LEU A 129 12.84 -13.83 -10.89
C LEU A 129 12.72 -13.77 -9.37
N SER A 130 11.50 -13.56 -8.86
CA SER A 130 11.23 -13.87 -7.46
C SER A 130 11.65 -15.32 -7.23
N GLY A 131 12.30 -15.61 -6.10
CA GLY A 131 12.63 -16.97 -5.72
C GLY A 131 11.38 -17.88 -5.67
N PRO A 132 11.55 -19.19 -5.41
CA PRO A 132 10.42 -20.11 -5.26
C PRO A 132 9.38 -19.53 -4.31
N LEU A 133 8.08 -19.74 -4.61
CA LEU A 133 7.01 -19.21 -3.77
C LEU A 133 7.09 -19.80 -2.36
N GLU A 134 7.59 -19.02 -1.41
CA GLU A 134 7.69 -19.45 -0.03
C GLU A 134 6.36 -19.22 0.69
N PHE A 135 5.84 -20.28 1.28
CA PHE A 135 4.67 -20.21 2.16
C PHE A 135 5.15 -20.16 3.61
N PRO A 136 5.23 -18.97 4.24
CA PRO A 136 5.63 -18.88 5.63
C PRO A 136 4.52 -19.48 6.49
N ILE A 137 4.71 -20.74 6.92
CA ILE A 137 3.73 -21.51 7.67
C ILE A 137 3.31 -20.73 8.93
N LEU A 138 4.26 -20.09 9.63
CA LEU A 138 3.93 -19.27 10.79
C LEU A 138 3.11 -18.03 10.45
N GLY A 139 3.35 -17.37 9.32
CA GLY A 139 2.55 -16.22 8.88
C GLY A 139 1.12 -16.64 8.57
N ILE A 140 0.95 -17.79 7.91
CA ILE A 140 -0.35 -18.37 7.57
C ILE A 140 -1.11 -18.77 8.83
N VAL A 141 -0.46 -19.51 9.74
CA VAL A 141 -1.04 -19.94 11.02
C VAL A 141 -1.34 -18.73 11.90
N GLY A 142 -0.45 -17.76 11.97
CA GLY A 142 -0.64 -16.51 12.71
C GLY A 142 -1.83 -15.70 12.20
N GLY A 143 -1.95 -15.53 10.88
CA GLY A 143 -3.10 -14.88 10.26
C GLY A 143 -4.42 -15.62 10.51
N ALA A 144 -4.41 -16.95 10.40
CA ALA A 144 -5.57 -17.80 10.69
C ALA A 144 -6.01 -17.67 12.16
N LEU A 145 -5.06 -17.69 13.11
CA LEU A 145 -5.33 -17.50 14.53
C LEU A 145 -5.87 -16.10 14.84
N LEU A 146 -5.28 -15.05 14.25
CA LEU A 146 -5.77 -13.68 14.40
C LEU A 146 -7.20 -13.54 13.87
N GLY A 147 -7.51 -14.15 12.72
CA GLY A 147 -8.86 -14.19 12.17
C GLY A 147 -9.85 -14.91 13.09
N LEU A 148 -9.46 -16.05 13.66
CA LEU A 148 -10.27 -16.79 14.63
C LEU A 148 -10.52 -15.97 15.90
N VAL A 149 -9.49 -15.36 16.46
CA VAL A 149 -9.59 -14.49 17.64
C VAL A 149 -10.52 -13.31 17.34
N ALA A 150 -10.37 -12.66 16.20
CA ALA A 150 -11.24 -11.57 15.78
C ALA A 150 -12.71 -12.02 15.65
N ALA A 151 -12.97 -13.21 15.10
CA ALA A 151 -14.31 -13.76 14.99
C ALA A 151 -14.95 -14.00 16.37
N VAL A 152 -14.21 -14.60 17.29
CA VAL A 152 -14.67 -14.86 18.67
C VAL A 152 -14.92 -13.55 19.41
N LEU A 153 -13.96 -12.62 19.39
CA LEU A 153 -14.08 -11.31 20.05
C LEU A 153 -15.31 -10.54 19.55
N SER A 154 -15.60 -10.63 18.26
CA SER A 154 -16.76 -9.98 17.64
C SER A 154 -18.09 -10.58 18.09
N ALA A 155 -18.13 -11.87 18.37
CA ALA A 155 -19.32 -12.56 18.87
C ALA A 155 -19.60 -12.32 20.37
N LEU A 156 -18.60 -11.92 21.17
CA LEU A 156 -18.75 -11.79 22.62
C LEU A 156 -19.85 -10.80 23.04
N ARG A 157 -19.94 -9.65 22.36
CA ARG A 157 -20.93 -8.62 22.67
C ARG A 157 -22.37 -9.06 22.32
N PRO A 158 -22.66 -9.58 21.11
CA PRO A 158 -23.98 -10.12 20.80
C PRO A 158 -24.31 -11.34 21.68
N ALA A 159 -23.36 -12.23 21.99
CA ALA A 159 -23.56 -13.37 22.89
C ALA A 159 -23.97 -12.95 24.31
N ARG A 160 -23.26 -11.98 24.90
CA ARG A 160 -23.62 -11.41 26.21
C ARG A 160 -25.00 -10.76 26.20
N THR A 161 -25.35 -10.12 25.09
CA THR A 161 -26.66 -9.48 24.94
C THR A 161 -27.76 -10.53 24.87
N ALA A 162 -27.56 -11.59 24.09
CA ALA A 162 -28.50 -12.71 23.94
C ALA A 162 -28.75 -13.44 25.27
N ALA A 163 -27.68 -13.74 26.01
CA ALA A 163 -27.74 -14.43 27.29
C ALA A 163 -28.56 -13.69 28.36
N ARG A 164 -28.71 -12.36 28.24
CA ARG A 164 -29.47 -11.53 29.19
C ARG A 164 -30.94 -11.35 28.81
N ILE A 165 -31.38 -11.90 27.68
CA ILE A 165 -32.79 -11.81 27.25
C ILE A 165 -33.59 -12.84 28.05
N THR A 166 -34.63 -12.41 28.74
CA THR A 166 -35.53 -13.30 29.48
C THR A 166 -36.38 -14.14 28.54
N ALA A 167 -36.72 -15.37 28.93
CA ALA A 167 -37.53 -16.30 28.13
C ALA A 167 -38.83 -15.65 27.61
N ILE A 168 -39.53 -14.90 28.47
CA ILE A 168 -40.75 -14.17 28.11
C ILE A 168 -40.49 -13.12 27.03
N ASN A 169 -39.42 -12.34 27.14
CA ASN A 169 -39.08 -11.32 26.13
C ASN A 169 -38.59 -11.94 24.82
N ALA A 170 -37.86 -13.04 24.89
CA ALA A 170 -37.43 -13.82 23.73
C ALA A 170 -38.62 -14.41 22.97
N LEU A 171 -39.58 -15.01 23.68
CA LEU A 171 -40.81 -15.57 23.11
C LEU A 171 -41.75 -14.48 22.56
N ALA A 172 -41.84 -13.34 23.25
CA ALA A 172 -42.60 -12.16 22.81
C ALA A 172 -41.92 -11.36 21.70
N GLY A 173 -40.67 -11.69 21.35
CA GLY A 173 -39.89 -10.99 20.31
C GLY A 173 -39.55 -9.53 20.64
N ARG A 174 -39.54 -9.14 21.93
CA ARG A 174 -39.29 -7.76 22.37
C ARG A 174 -37.81 -7.58 22.76
N LEU A 175 -37.10 -6.74 22.02
CA LEU A 175 -35.72 -6.34 22.33
C LEU A 175 -35.68 -5.00 23.10
N PRO A 176 -34.72 -4.79 24.02
CA PRO A 176 -34.52 -3.51 24.69
C PRO A 176 -34.28 -2.36 23.71
N ARG A 177 -34.82 -1.16 24.00
CA ARG A 177 -34.57 0.06 23.21
C ARG A 177 -33.08 0.44 23.28
N PRO A 178 -32.42 0.74 22.15
CA PRO A 178 -31.02 1.14 22.16
C PRO A 178 -30.81 2.51 22.83
N ARG A 179 -29.74 2.64 23.65
CA ARG A 179 -29.28 3.93 24.19
C ARG A 179 -28.73 4.85 23.10
N SER A 180 -28.82 6.17 23.31
CA SER A 180 -28.43 7.19 22.34
C SER A 180 -26.96 7.08 21.93
N ALA A 181 -26.70 7.09 20.62
CA ALA A 181 -25.37 6.90 20.03
C ALA A 181 -24.58 8.23 19.86
N VAL A 182 -25.17 9.37 20.24
CA VAL A 182 -24.61 10.70 19.97
C VAL A 182 -23.31 10.95 20.74
N ARG A 183 -23.22 10.51 22.01
CA ARG A 183 -21.98 10.68 22.79
C ARG A 183 -20.83 9.89 22.17
N LEU A 184 -21.09 8.65 21.75
CA LEU A 184 -20.07 7.79 21.12
C LEU A 184 -19.62 8.37 19.76
N ALA A 185 -20.54 8.95 18.99
CA ALA A 185 -20.20 9.55 17.72
C ALA A 185 -19.37 10.84 17.85
N ARG A 186 -19.60 11.64 18.91
CA ARG A 186 -18.74 12.80 19.22
C ARG A 186 -17.33 12.37 19.58
N ILE A 187 -17.20 11.31 20.39
CA ILE A 187 -15.89 10.69 20.70
C ILE A 187 -15.21 10.25 19.40
N GLY A 188 -15.96 9.59 18.50
CA GLY A 188 -15.45 9.19 17.19
C GLY A 188 -14.83 10.34 16.40
N VAL A 189 -15.55 11.46 16.26
CA VAL A 189 -15.03 12.65 15.57
C VAL A 189 -13.75 13.18 16.23
N THR A 190 -13.72 13.28 17.56
CA THR A 190 -12.51 13.73 18.27
C THR A 190 -11.34 12.76 18.09
N THR A 191 -11.60 11.45 18.04
CA THR A 191 -10.58 10.43 17.80
C THR A 191 -10.05 10.49 16.36
N THR A 192 -10.90 10.77 15.36
CA THR A 192 -10.45 10.97 13.97
C THR A 192 -9.51 12.17 13.87
N VAL A 193 -9.87 13.29 14.48
CA VAL A 193 -9.04 14.50 14.48
C VAL A 193 -7.73 14.25 15.20
N ALA A 194 -7.76 13.63 16.38
CA ALA A 194 -6.55 13.25 17.12
C ALA A 194 -5.67 12.29 16.30
N GLY A 195 -6.26 11.32 15.60
CA GLY A 195 -5.54 10.41 14.71
C GLY A 195 -4.87 11.12 13.54
N ALA A 196 -5.55 12.09 12.91
CA ALA A 196 -4.97 12.93 11.87
C ALA A 196 -3.78 13.76 12.38
N VAL A 197 -3.91 14.35 13.58
CA VAL A 197 -2.80 15.10 14.21
C VAL A 197 -1.63 14.18 14.54
N LEU A 198 -1.87 13.00 15.14
CA LEU A 198 -0.83 12.02 15.42
C LEU A 198 -0.14 11.53 14.15
N THR A 199 -0.90 11.38 13.05
CA THR A 199 -0.34 11.05 11.74
C THR A 199 0.62 12.13 11.29
N GLY A 200 0.19 13.39 11.30
CA GLY A 200 1.05 14.50 10.85
C GLY A 200 2.28 14.70 11.73
N VAL A 201 2.11 14.70 13.06
CA VAL A 201 3.23 14.83 14.01
C VAL A 201 4.21 13.67 13.86
N GLY A 202 3.69 12.44 13.68
CA GLY A 202 4.51 11.27 13.46
C GLY A 202 5.32 11.34 12.16
N THR A 203 4.68 11.80 11.07
CA THR A 203 5.34 11.97 9.77
C THR A 203 6.47 13.00 9.84
N VAL A 204 6.25 14.15 10.50
CA VAL A 204 7.30 15.19 10.65
C VAL A 204 8.47 14.70 11.51
N ARG A 205 8.22 13.83 12.49
CA ARG A 205 9.26 13.27 13.37
C ARG A 205 10.03 12.10 12.74
N GLY A 206 9.71 11.68 11.52
CA GLY A 206 10.43 10.58 10.83
C GLY A 206 10.19 9.17 11.38
N GLY A 207 9.35 8.99 12.41
CA GLY A 207 9.07 7.68 13.01
C GLY A 207 7.78 7.02 12.50
N ALA A 208 7.75 5.71 12.28
CA ALA A 208 6.55 5.01 11.75
C ALA A 208 5.48 4.64 12.80
N THR A 209 5.82 4.68 14.09
CA THR A 209 4.91 4.28 15.18
C THR A 209 3.75 5.26 15.36
N LEU A 210 4.04 6.56 15.43
CA LEU A 210 3.03 7.61 15.60
C LEU A 210 2.06 7.70 14.41
N PRO A 211 2.50 7.65 13.14
CA PRO A 211 1.61 7.56 11.98
C PRO A 211 0.74 6.32 11.98
N THR A 212 1.29 5.17 12.41
CA THR A 212 0.53 3.92 12.53
C THR A 212 -0.59 4.04 13.57
N ILE A 213 -0.29 4.57 14.76
CA ILE A 213 -1.29 4.84 15.80
C ILE A 213 -2.33 5.85 15.29
N GLY A 214 -1.86 6.89 14.58
CA GLY A 214 -2.69 7.90 13.96
C GLY A 214 -3.69 7.32 12.95
N LEU A 215 -3.22 6.44 12.05
CA LEU A 215 -4.04 5.73 11.07
C LEU A 215 -5.12 4.88 11.74
N ILE A 216 -4.76 4.10 12.77
CA ILE A 216 -5.72 3.32 13.55
C ILE A 216 -6.75 4.25 14.20
N GLY A 217 -6.32 5.41 14.73
CA GLY A 217 -7.18 6.44 15.28
C GLY A 217 -8.16 7.03 14.24
N ILE A 218 -7.69 7.33 13.04
CA ILE A 218 -8.52 7.80 11.92
C ILE A 218 -9.58 6.75 11.59
N VAL A 219 -9.19 5.49 11.42
CA VAL A 219 -10.10 4.39 11.07
C VAL A 219 -11.15 4.21 12.17
N VAL A 220 -10.73 3.97 13.41
CA VAL A 220 -11.63 3.71 14.55
C VAL A 220 -12.54 4.92 14.83
N GLY A 221 -11.97 6.13 14.83
CA GLY A 221 -12.72 7.37 15.05
C GLY A 221 -13.80 7.59 13.98
N THR A 222 -13.43 7.38 12.72
CA THR A 222 -14.34 7.60 11.60
C THR A 222 -15.49 6.61 11.63
N LEU A 223 -15.21 5.34 11.94
CA LEU A 223 -16.24 4.31 12.07
C LEU A 223 -17.16 4.57 13.27
N ALA A 224 -16.61 5.04 14.39
CA ALA A 224 -17.39 5.44 15.56
C ALA A 224 -18.29 6.67 15.29
N SER A 225 -17.96 7.50 14.30
CA SER A 225 -18.76 8.67 13.89
C SER A 225 -19.98 8.31 13.00
N ILE A 226 -20.02 7.11 12.41
CA ILE A 226 -21.08 6.68 11.49
C ILE A 226 -22.51 6.79 12.04
N PRO A 227 -22.81 6.45 13.31
CA PRO A 227 -24.15 6.64 13.86
C PRO A 227 -24.65 8.10 13.80
N MET A 228 -23.75 9.09 13.84
CA MET A 228 -24.10 10.50 13.65
C MET A 228 -24.48 10.79 12.20
N LEU A 229 -23.71 10.26 11.23
CA LEU A 229 -24.02 10.37 9.81
C LEU A 229 -25.39 9.76 9.49
N VAL A 230 -25.66 8.57 10.03
CA VAL A 230 -26.96 7.90 9.87
C VAL A 230 -28.10 8.68 10.52
N GLY A 231 -27.87 9.30 11.68
CA GLY A 231 -28.86 10.18 12.32
C GLY A 231 -29.18 11.43 11.49
N TRP A 232 -28.19 11.98 10.77
CA TRP A 232 -28.35 13.13 9.89
C TRP A 232 -29.24 12.86 8.69
N VAL A 233 -29.22 11.63 8.16
CA VAL A 233 -30.06 11.20 7.03
C VAL A 233 -31.55 11.40 7.32
N GLY A 234 -31.96 11.22 8.58
CA GLY A 234 -33.35 11.46 9.00
C GLY A 234 -33.83 12.90 8.77
N ARG A 235 -32.92 13.89 8.79
CA ARG A 235 -33.24 15.30 8.51
C ARG A 235 -33.43 15.55 7.01
N ILE A 236 -32.65 14.88 6.19
CA ILE A 236 -32.66 15.04 4.72
C ILE A 236 -33.76 14.18 4.09
N ALA A 237 -34.27 13.17 4.81
CA ALA A 237 -35.32 12.26 4.35
C ALA A 237 -36.54 12.96 3.74
N ALA A 238 -36.90 14.16 4.21
CA ALA A 238 -38.02 14.94 3.69
C ALA A 238 -37.83 15.41 2.24
N ARG A 239 -36.59 15.59 1.78
CA ARG A 239 -36.25 16.05 0.42
C ARG A 239 -36.14 14.92 -0.61
N LEU A 240 -36.20 13.66 -0.19
CA LEU A 240 -36.05 12.51 -1.07
C LEU A 240 -37.42 12.06 -1.63
N PRO A 241 -37.46 11.46 -2.84
CA PRO A 241 -38.66 10.85 -3.38
C PRO A 241 -39.18 9.73 -2.45
N LEU A 242 -40.45 9.32 -2.61
CA LEU A 242 -41.15 8.43 -1.67
C LEU A 242 -40.34 7.20 -1.24
N SER A 243 -39.71 6.50 -2.20
CA SER A 243 -38.89 5.31 -1.92
C SER A 243 -37.63 5.64 -1.10
N GLY A 244 -36.95 6.75 -1.44
CA GLY A 244 -35.78 7.24 -0.70
C GLY A 244 -36.15 7.76 0.68
N ARG A 245 -37.30 8.42 0.83
CA ARG A 245 -37.81 8.91 2.11
C ARG A 245 -38.12 7.77 3.09
N ILE A 246 -38.74 6.70 2.60
CA ILE A 246 -39.01 5.49 3.40
C ILE A 246 -37.68 4.88 3.87
N ALA A 247 -36.74 4.65 2.94
CA ALA A 247 -35.42 4.11 3.25
C ALA A 247 -34.63 4.99 4.26
N ALA A 248 -34.64 6.30 4.08
CA ALA A 248 -33.94 7.25 4.95
C ALA A 248 -34.53 7.30 6.36
N ARG A 249 -35.87 7.31 6.48
CA ARG A 249 -36.54 7.25 7.80
C ARG A 249 -36.29 5.92 8.51
N ASP A 250 -36.31 4.81 7.77
CA ASP A 250 -36.03 3.49 8.33
C ASP A 250 -34.58 3.40 8.85
N THR A 251 -33.63 3.84 8.02
CA THR A 251 -32.21 3.86 8.38
C THR A 251 -31.95 4.74 9.61
N ALA A 252 -32.58 5.91 9.70
CA ALA A 252 -32.46 6.81 10.86
C ALA A 252 -33.10 6.21 12.13
N ARG A 253 -34.24 5.53 12.00
CA ARG A 253 -34.96 4.91 13.12
C ARG A 253 -34.20 3.72 13.71
N TYR A 254 -33.52 2.95 12.87
CA TYR A 254 -32.72 1.78 13.27
C TYR A 254 -31.20 2.06 13.27
N GLY A 255 -30.79 3.33 13.43
CA GLY A 255 -29.44 3.83 13.15
C GLY A 255 -28.25 3.09 13.76
N ARG A 256 -28.39 2.50 14.97
CA ARG A 256 -27.34 1.68 15.58
C ARG A 256 -27.16 0.31 14.94
N ARG A 257 -28.22 -0.22 14.29
CA ARG A 257 -28.17 -1.51 13.58
C ARG A 257 -27.61 -1.32 12.18
N THR A 258 -27.98 -0.24 11.50
CA THR A 258 -27.49 0.09 10.15
C THR A 258 -26.05 0.60 10.18
N SER A 259 -25.60 1.25 11.26
CA SER A 259 -24.24 1.76 11.37
C SER A 259 -23.14 0.70 11.28
N GLY A 260 -23.37 -0.52 11.77
CA GLY A 260 -22.37 -1.60 11.69
C GLY A 260 -22.14 -2.07 10.25
N ALA A 261 -23.23 -2.25 9.48
CA ALA A 261 -23.14 -2.62 8.07
C ALA A 261 -22.54 -1.48 7.22
N VAL A 262 -22.90 -0.23 7.51
CA VAL A 262 -22.30 0.96 6.89
C VAL A 262 -20.80 1.06 7.22
N ALA A 263 -20.39 0.76 8.45
CA ALA A 263 -18.99 0.76 8.87
C ALA A 263 -18.16 -0.31 8.15
N ALA A 264 -18.68 -1.53 8.05
CA ALA A 264 -18.05 -2.58 7.27
C ALA A 264 -17.88 -2.19 5.78
N ALA A 265 -18.94 -1.67 5.17
CA ALA A 265 -18.90 -1.18 3.80
C ALA A 265 -17.92 0.01 3.63
N ALA A 266 -17.80 0.88 4.63
CA ALA A 266 -16.90 2.03 4.58
C ALA A 266 -15.43 1.62 4.51
N ILE A 267 -15.01 0.64 5.32
CA ILE A 267 -13.62 0.15 5.27
C ILE A 267 -13.34 -0.55 3.94
N ALA A 268 -14.29 -1.35 3.48
CA ALA A 268 -14.17 -2.05 2.20
C ALA A 268 -13.98 -1.07 1.03
N LEU A 269 -14.76 0.02 1.01
CA LEU A 269 -14.66 1.08 0.01
C LEU A 269 -13.44 1.98 0.21
N ALA A 270 -12.83 2.03 1.40
CA ALA A 270 -11.65 2.84 1.68
C ALA A 270 -10.39 2.27 1.01
N LEU A 271 -10.29 0.94 0.88
CA LEU A 271 -9.17 0.26 0.24
C LEU A 271 -8.87 0.75 -1.20
N PRO A 272 -9.83 0.71 -2.14
CA PRO A 272 -9.58 1.19 -3.49
C PRO A 272 -9.29 2.70 -3.54
N VAL A 273 -9.86 3.51 -2.63
CA VAL A 273 -9.52 4.94 -2.52
C VAL A 273 -8.09 5.13 -2.06
N ALA A 274 -7.64 4.40 -1.04
CA ALA A 274 -6.28 4.45 -0.54
C ALA A 274 -5.28 4.00 -1.61
N ALA A 275 -5.55 2.88 -2.29
CA ALA A 275 -4.74 2.42 -3.40
C ALA A 275 -4.63 3.50 -4.49
N ALA A 276 -5.78 4.02 -4.97
CA ALA A 276 -5.78 5.04 -6.01
C ALA A 276 -5.07 6.33 -5.59
N ALA A 277 -5.18 6.75 -4.33
CA ALA A 277 -4.50 7.93 -3.81
C ALA A 277 -2.97 7.74 -3.77
N ALA A 278 -2.49 6.60 -3.26
CA ALA A 278 -1.07 6.25 -3.27
C ALA A 278 -0.52 6.20 -4.69
N MET A 279 -1.27 5.59 -5.61
CA MET A 279 -0.85 5.44 -7.01
C MET A 279 -0.87 6.75 -7.78
N SER A 280 -1.86 7.62 -7.52
CA SER A 280 -1.93 8.96 -8.15
C SER A 280 -0.78 9.84 -7.68
N THR A 281 -0.38 9.67 -6.41
CA THR A 281 0.79 10.34 -5.84
C THR A 281 2.06 9.84 -6.51
N ASP A 282 2.27 8.52 -6.56
CA ASP A 282 3.42 7.90 -7.22
C ASP A 282 3.55 8.34 -8.68
N SER A 283 2.45 8.38 -9.43
CA SER A 283 2.47 8.89 -10.80
C SER A 283 2.85 10.36 -10.88
N ALA A 284 2.36 11.20 -9.97
CA ALA A 284 2.64 12.63 -9.97
C ALA A 284 4.09 12.93 -9.55
N VAL A 285 4.62 12.17 -8.58
CA VAL A 285 6.05 12.22 -8.20
C VAL A 285 6.93 11.85 -9.38
N ARG A 286 6.60 10.77 -10.10
CA ARG A 286 7.36 10.33 -11.29
C ARG A 286 7.26 11.30 -12.46
N GLU A 287 6.15 12.01 -12.60
CA GLU A 287 5.98 13.03 -13.63
C GLU A 287 6.77 14.30 -13.31
N ALA A 288 6.78 14.73 -12.05
CA ALA A 288 7.53 15.90 -11.61
C ALA A 288 9.04 15.65 -11.50
N ASN A 289 9.44 14.44 -11.12
CA ASN A 289 10.84 14.01 -11.02
C ASN A 289 11.05 12.79 -11.93
N PRO A 290 11.22 12.99 -13.25
CA PRO A 290 11.47 11.88 -14.16
C PRO A 290 12.74 11.14 -13.77
N ALA A 291 12.68 9.81 -13.86
CA ALA A 291 13.81 8.94 -13.49
C ALA A 291 15.02 9.12 -14.42
N MET A 292 14.80 9.59 -15.65
CA MET A 292 15.83 9.88 -16.63
C MET A 292 15.31 10.90 -17.66
N ALA A 293 16.19 11.67 -18.31
CA ALA A 293 15.80 12.54 -19.41
C ALA A 293 15.33 11.70 -20.62
N ALA A 294 14.38 12.22 -21.39
CA ALA A 294 13.73 11.47 -22.47
C ALA A 294 14.67 11.11 -23.63
N ASN A 295 15.85 11.71 -23.69
CA ASN A 295 16.87 11.49 -24.71
C ASN A 295 18.01 10.58 -24.25
N LEU A 296 17.94 10.00 -23.05
CA LEU A 296 19.01 9.16 -22.50
C LEU A 296 18.60 7.68 -22.49
N LEU A 297 19.57 6.79 -22.71
CA LEU A 297 19.48 5.34 -22.52
C LEU A 297 20.65 4.86 -21.67
N ILE A 298 20.36 4.03 -20.68
CA ILE A 298 21.38 3.26 -19.96
C ILE A 298 21.46 1.89 -20.62
N VAL A 299 22.64 1.55 -21.12
CA VAL A 299 22.96 0.28 -21.77
C VAL A 299 23.86 -0.50 -20.81
N ARG A 300 23.39 -1.68 -20.42
CA ARG A 300 24.11 -2.60 -19.55
C ARG A 300 24.51 -3.82 -20.38
N PRO A 301 25.73 -3.87 -20.92
CA PRO A 301 26.21 -5.09 -21.58
C PRO A 301 26.33 -6.24 -20.58
N SER A 302 26.36 -7.47 -21.09
CA SER A 302 26.56 -8.66 -20.25
C SER A 302 27.97 -8.71 -19.68
N GLU A 303 28.12 -9.33 -18.51
CA GLU A 303 29.42 -9.79 -18.03
C GLU A 303 30.07 -10.69 -19.09
N THR A 304 31.09 -10.15 -19.73
CA THR A 304 32.04 -10.84 -20.60
C THR A 304 33.42 -10.30 -20.20
N ASP A 305 34.51 -11.02 -20.48
CA ASP A 305 35.88 -10.54 -20.21
C ASP A 305 36.27 -9.29 -21.03
N GLU A 306 35.34 -8.67 -21.75
CA GLU A 306 35.53 -7.44 -22.51
C GLU A 306 35.37 -6.21 -21.62
N PRO A 307 36.23 -5.19 -21.76
CA PRO A 307 36.08 -3.93 -21.03
C PRO A 307 34.77 -3.24 -21.41
N VAL A 308 33.97 -2.88 -20.40
CA VAL A 308 32.72 -2.15 -20.58
C VAL A 308 33.01 -0.66 -20.72
N ASP A 309 33.23 -0.21 -21.95
CA ASP A 309 33.43 1.20 -22.31
C ASP A 309 32.65 1.60 -23.58
N THR A 310 32.79 2.85 -24.01
CA THR A 310 32.11 3.38 -25.21
C THR A 310 32.52 2.68 -26.50
N SER A 311 33.64 1.94 -26.50
CA SER A 311 34.08 1.11 -27.61
C SER A 311 33.41 -0.27 -27.63
N HIS A 312 32.54 -0.61 -26.68
CA HIS A 312 31.86 -1.90 -26.66
C HIS A 312 31.03 -2.14 -27.97
N PRO A 313 31.05 -3.35 -28.57
CA PRO A 313 30.36 -3.64 -29.84
C PRO A 313 28.87 -3.27 -29.85
N LEU A 314 28.14 -3.61 -28.77
CA LEU A 314 26.74 -3.22 -28.59
C LEU A 314 26.53 -1.70 -28.69
N MET A 315 27.40 -0.90 -28.06
CA MET A 315 27.28 0.55 -28.09
C MET A 315 27.55 1.09 -29.49
N ARG A 316 28.57 0.55 -30.18
CA ARG A 316 28.85 0.91 -31.58
C ARG A 316 27.69 0.59 -32.52
N GLU A 317 27.03 -0.55 -32.34
CA GLU A 317 25.86 -0.95 -33.13
C GLU A 317 24.67 -0.02 -32.85
N LEU A 318 24.38 0.29 -31.58
CA LEU A 318 23.31 1.23 -31.21
C LEU A 318 23.54 2.64 -31.78
N VAL A 319 24.76 3.17 -31.67
CA VAL A 319 25.10 4.49 -32.21
C VAL A 319 25.06 4.50 -33.74
N SER A 320 25.64 3.50 -34.41
CA SER A 320 25.70 3.50 -35.88
C SER A 320 24.36 3.17 -36.57
N GLU A 321 23.55 2.27 -36.02
CA GLU A 321 22.29 1.84 -36.64
C GLU A 321 21.11 2.75 -36.27
N LEU A 322 21.07 3.28 -35.04
CA LEU A 322 19.86 3.92 -34.49
C LEU A 322 20.08 5.36 -34.02
N PHE A 323 21.27 5.72 -33.55
CA PHE A 323 21.55 7.02 -32.95
C PHE A 323 22.86 7.65 -33.43
N PRO A 324 22.97 8.01 -34.73
CA PRO A 324 24.24 8.44 -35.33
C PRO A 324 24.80 9.75 -34.76
N ASP A 325 23.94 10.60 -34.20
CA ASP A 325 24.31 11.88 -33.55
C ASP A 325 24.32 11.78 -32.02
N ALA A 326 24.29 10.58 -31.44
CA ALA A 326 24.30 10.41 -29.99
C ALA A 326 25.71 10.52 -29.40
N SER A 327 25.80 11.14 -28.23
CA SER A 327 26.98 11.09 -27.38
C SER A 327 26.95 9.81 -26.55
N ALA A 328 28.06 9.09 -26.49
CA ALA A 328 28.22 7.92 -25.62
C ALA A 328 29.19 8.24 -24.48
N ALA A 329 28.89 7.76 -23.27
CA ALA A 329 29.76 7.89 -22.11
C ALA A 329 29.71 6.64 -21.25
N THR A 330 30.73 6.40 -20.45
CA THR A 330 30.72 5.34 -19.44
C THR A 330 30.34 5.93 -18.08
N ILE A 331 29.38 5.30 -17.41
CA ILE A 331 29.00 5.60 -16.04
C ILE A 331 29.65 4.54 -15.15
N VAL A 332 30.50 4.98 -14.23
CA VAL A 332 31.14 4.08 -13.26
C VAL A 332 30.88 4.61 -11.86
N ALA A 333 30.20 3.85 -11.01
CA ALA A 333 30.06 4.24 -9.61
C ALA A 333 31.43 4.17 -8.92
N ALA A 334 31.71 5.11 -8.03
CA ALA A 334 32.89 5.11 -7.18
C ALA A 334 32.59 4.28 -5.93
N ALA A 335 33.57 3.53 -5.45
CA ALA A 335 33.47 2.79 -4.20
C ALA A 335 34.77 2.90 -3.40
N PHE A 336 34.72 2.52 -2.13
CA PHE A 336 35.91 2.35 -1.32
C PHE A 336 36.49 0.96 -1.54
N ASP A 337 37.82 0.88 -1.58
CA ASP A 337 38.56 -0.39 -1.55
C ASP A 337 38.43 -1.02 -0.16
N SER A 338 37.28 -1.61 0.12
CA SER A 338 37.08 -2.46 1.29
C SER A 338 37.63 -3.83 0.94
N GLY A 339 38.85 -4.11 1.37
CA GLY A 339 39.56 -5.36 1.04
C GLY A 339 38.76 -6.65 1.32
N ARG A 340 39.32 -7.77 0.88
CA ARG A 340 38.74 -9.11 1.02
C ARG A 340 38.43 -9.48 2.48
N TYR A 341 37.18 -9.74 2.79
CA TYR A 341 36.78 -10.33 4.07
C TYR A 341 36.26 -11.76 3.88
N SER A 342 36.73 -12.67 4.72
CA SER A 342 36.18 -14.02 4.87
C SER A 342 35.10 -13.94 5.93
N LEU A 343 33.86 -14.30 5.60
CA LEU A 343 32.83 -14.50 6.63
C LEU A 343 33.26 -15.66 7.55
N PRO A 344 32.97 -15.62 8.86
CA PRO A 344 33.45 -16.61 9.82
C PRO A 344 33.08 -18.06 9.51
N ASP A 345 32.10 -18.28 8.62
CA ASP A 345 31.52 -19.59 8.28
C ASP A 345 31.62 -19.96 6.78
N GLU A 346 32.34 -19.21 5.94
CA GLU A 346 32.55 -19.54 4.51
C GLU A 346 34.05 -19.64 4.15
N GLU A 347 34.41 -20.71 3.42
CA GLU A 347 35.71 -20.86 2.72
C GLU A 347 35.79 -19.97 1.45
N SER A 348 34.71 -19.23 1.15
CA SER A 348 34.62 -18.31 0.01
C SER A 348 34.97 -16.88 0.42
N VAL A 349 36.08 -16.38 -0.11
CA VAL A 349 36.49 -14.98 0.01
C VAL A 349 35.67 -14.18 -1.00
N ARG A 350 34.89 -13.19 -0.54
CA ARG A 350 34.09 -12.33 -1.43
C ARG A 350 34.64 -10.90 -1.42
N ASP A 351 34.77 -10.30 -2.60
CA ASP A 351 35.11 -8.88 -2.76
C ASP A 351 33.84 -8.06 -2.49
N PHE A 352 33.80 -7.29 -1.40
CA PHE A 352 32.67 -6.42 -1.06
C PHE A 352 33.07 -4.98 -1.40
N GLU A 353 32.31 -4.29 -2.25
CA GLU A 353 32.62 -2.91 -2.65
C GLU A 353 31.62 -1.94 -2.02
N TYR A 354 32.09 -1.09 -1.09
CA TYR A 354 31.24 -0.04 -0.52
C TYR A 354 31.13 1.14 -1.47
N ARG A 355 30.02 1.25 -2.21
CA ARG A 355 29.74 2.45 -3.03
C ARG A 355 29.86 3.71 -2.18
N ALA A 356 30.67 4.63 -2.65
CA ALA A 356 30.91 5.88 -1.97
C ALA A 356 29.71 6.79 -2.16
N ASN A 357 29.34 7.51 -1.10
CA ASN A 357 28.22 8.43 -1.12
C ASN A 357 28.58 9.77 -0.49
N PHE A 358 27.93 10.83 -0.96
CA PHE A 358 27.88 12.13 -0.32
C PHE A 358 26.64 12.30 0.52
N ILE A 359 26.68 13.25 1.43
CA ILE A 359 25.56 13.58 2.29
C ILE A 359 25.18 15.05 2.16
N ALA A 360 23.88 15.32 2.16
CA ALA A 360 23.37 16.69 2.22
C ALA A 360 23.71 17.31 3.60
N PRO A 361 24.01 18.62 3.66
CA PRO A 361 24.15 19.33 4.92
C PRO A 361 22.85 19.26 5.74
N GLY A 362 22.93 18.94 7.03
CA GLY A 362 21.78 18.86 7.92
C GLY A 362 22.10 19.31 9.35
N GLU A 363 21.23 20.14 9.93
CA GLU A 363 21.26 20.45 11.37
C GLU A 363 20.81 19.20 12.17
N PRO A 364 21.47 18.91 13.30
CA PRO A 364 21.14 17.75 14.13
C PRO A 364 19.70 17.82 14.64
N HIS A 365 18.91 16.77 14.40
CA HIS A 365 17.65 16.58 15.10
C HIS A 365 17.93 16.22 16.57
N ALA A 366 17.10 16.73 17.49
CA ALA A 366 17.28 16.59 18.94
C ALA A 366 17.27 15.14 19.49
N ASP A 367 17.08 14.12 18.64
CA ASP A 367 17.09 12.70 19.02
C ASP A 367 18.24 11.86 18.39
N GLY A 368 19.16 12.49 17.65
CA GLY A 368 20.33 11.81 17.09
C GLY A 368 20.05 10.84 15.94
N SER A 369 18.81 10.76 15.44
CA SER A 369 18.51 9.98 14.23
C SER A 369 18.64 10.86 12.98
N GLU A 370 19.63 10.53 12.15
CA GLU A 370 20.00 11.28 10.97
C GLU A 370 19.37 10.61 9.74
N THR A 371 18.26 11.14 9.21
CA THR A 371 17.83 10.75 7.85
C THR A 371 18.64 11.58 6.87
N VAL A 372 19.86 11.13 6.62
CA VAL A 372 20.80 11.85 5.78
C VAL A 372 20.45 11.59 4.32
N LEU A 373 20.05 12.64 3.61
CA LEU A 373 19.93 12.58 2.16
C LEU A 373 21.33 12.25 1.63
N SER A 374 21.48 11.08 1.02
CA SER A 374 22.77 10.59 0.55
C SER A 374 22.75 10.51 -0.98
N GLY A 375 23.86 10.71 -1.69
CA GLY A 375 23.93 10.65 -3.15
C GLY A 375 25.14 9.83 -3.60
N ALA A 376 25.00 8.94 -4.57
CA ALA A 376 26.12 8.11 -5.00
C ALA A 376 27.11 8.92 -5.85
N ILE A 377 28.37 8.51 -5.76
CA ILE A 377 29.47 9.11 -6.49
C ILE A 377 29.70 8.34 -7.76
N TYR A 378 29.87 9.06 -8.86
CA TYR A 378 30.28 8.48 -10.11
C TYR A 378 31.63 9.05 -10.55
N ILE A 379 32.46 8.19 -11.09
CA ILE A 379 33.73 8.54 -11.71
C ILE A 379 33.44 8.78 -13.19
N GLY A 380 33.71 10.00 -13.64
CA GLY A 380 33.43 10.42 -15.00
C GLY A 380 34.51 11.32 -15.59
N ASP A 381 34.35 11.58 -16.87
CA ASP A 381 35.20 12.46 -17.66
C ASP A 381 34.35 13.53 -18.37
N ALA A 382 34.99 14.26 -19.29
CA ALA A 382 34.31 15.29 -20.07
C ALA A 382 33.19 14.70 -20.95
N ASP A 383 33.31 13.46 -21.42
CA ASP A 383 32.31 12.82 -22.29
C ASP A 383 31.02 12.55 -21.51
N LEU A 384 31.14 12.10 -20.25
CA LEU A 384 29.99 11.95 -19.34
C LEU A 384 29.29 13.29 -19.07
N LEU A 385 30.03 14.36 -18.80
CA LEU A 385 29.41 15.68 -18.59
C LEU A 385 28.72 16.21 -19.86
N ARG A 386 29.25 15.95 -21.06
CA ARG A 386 28.56 16.29 -22.32
C ARG A 386 27.29 15.47 -22.51
N ALA A 387 27.33 14.17 -22.24
CA ALA A 387 26.15 13.31 -22.32
C ALA A 387 25.04 13.75 -21.35
N LEU A 388 25.40 14.31 -20.19
CA LEU A 388 24.47 14.85 -19.19
C LEU A 388 24.09 16.33 -19.42
N GLY A 389 24.62 16.99 -20.46
CA GLY A 389 24.36 18.40 -20.76
C GLY A 389 24.96 19.40 -19.77
N ALA A 390 26.05 19.02 -19.11
CA ALA A 390 26.78 19.80 -18.11
C ALA A 390 28.16 20.26 -18.64
N GLU A 391 28.25 20.68 -19.90
CA GLU A 391 29.53 21.01 -20.55
C GLU A 391 30.25 22.19 -19.90
N ARG A 392 29.48 23.11 -19.32
CA ARG A 392 30.02 24.28 -18.60
C ARG A 392 30.81 23.90 -17.36
N SER A 393 30.57 22.72 -16.79
CA SER A 393 31.23 22.21 -15.59
C SER A 393 32.50 21.40 -15.89
N ILE A 394 32.83 21.16 -17.16
CA ILE A 394 34.06 20.44 -17.57
C ILE A 394 35.34 21.09 -16.98
N PRO A 395 35.53 22.43 -17.05
CA PRO A 395 36.73 23.06 -16.50
C PRO A 395 36.88 22.87 -14.99
N ASP A 396 35.77 22.75 -14.26
CA ASP A 396 35.79 22.56 -12.81
C ASP A 396 36.06 21.09 -12.44
N LEU A 397 35.54 20.15 -13.23
CA LEU A 397 35.89 18.72 -13.13
C LEU A 397 37.41 18.50 -13.36
N GLU A 398 37.99 19.19 -14.35
CA GLU A 398 39.42 19.11 -14.66
C GLU A 398 40.31 19.67 -13.53
N LYS A 399 39.82 20.67 -12.79
CA LYS A 399 40.47 21.19 -11.56
C LYS A 399 40.31 20.26 -10.35
N GLY A 400 39.52 19.18 -10.47
CA GLY A 400 39.27 18.23 -9.39
C GLY A 400 38.14 18.63 -8.44
N VAL A 401 37.26 19.56 -8.84
CA VAL A 401 36.05 19.92 -8.12
C VAL A 401 34.96 18.89 -8.44
N ALA A 402 34.21 18.45 -7.43
CA ALA A 402 33.09 17.54 -7.63
C ALA A 402 31.89 18.27 -8.25
N ILE A 403 31.22 17.66 -9.21
CA ILE A 403 30.09 18.25 -9.93
C ILE A 403 28.80 17.60 -9.43
N ALA A 404 27.98 18.36 -8.71
CA ALA A 404 26.71 17.88 -8.16
C ALA A 404 25.55 18.24 -9.09
N PHE A 405 24.65 17.31 -9.38
CA PHE A 405 23.45 17.55 -10.18
C PHE A 405 22.22 17.91 -9.34
N ASP A 406 22.33 17.79 -8.01
CA ASP A 406 21.34 18.24 -7.06
C ASP A 406 21.96 19.28 -6.09
N PRO A 407 21.45 20.52 -6.07
CA PRO A 407 21.93 21.55 -5.14
C PRO A 407 21.77 21.14 -3.67
N ALA A 408 20.90 20.18 -3.33
CA ALA A 408 20.75 19.68 -1.97
C ALA A 408 22.04 19.04 -1.42
N PHE A 409 22.98 18.63 -2.26
CA PHE A 409 24.25 18.03 -1.83
C PHE A 409 25.42 19.01 -1.69
N VAL A 410 25.20 20.31 -1.98
CA VAL A 410 26.27 21.32 -1.95
C VAL A 410 25.95 22.39 -0.92
N ASP A 411 26.87 22.60 0.03
CA ASP A 411 26.84 23.65 1.03
C ASP A 411 27.88 24.72 0.68
N GLY A 412 27.43 25.82 0.08
CA GLY A 412 28.34 26.83 -0.49
C GLY A 412 29.17 26.24 -1.64
N ASP A 413 30.47 26.02 -1.39
CA ASP A 413 31.43 25.46 -2.36
C ASP A 413 31.94 24.07 -1.95
N VAL A 414 31.28 23.40 -0.99
CA VAL A 414 31.71 22.09 -0.48
C VAL A 414 30.57 21.08 -0.40
N THR A 415 30.94 19.81 -0.37
CA THR A 415 30.06 18.66 -0.09
C THR A 415 30.78 17.71 0.86
N TYR A 416 30.05 16.79 1.49
CA TYR A 416 30.57 15.92 2.55
C TYR A 416 30.59 14.47 2.10
N LEU A 417 31.80 13.94 1.84
CA LEU A 417 32.02 12.53 1.50
C LEU A 417 31.85 11.69 2.77
N GLN A 418 30.97 10.69 2.75
CA GLN A 418 30.79 9.79 3.88
C GLN A 418 31.86 8.69 3.86
N GLN A 419 32.54 8.47 5.00
CA GLN A 419 33.53 7.39 5.14
C GLN A 419 32.90 6.23 5.92
N PRO A 420 32.72 5.05 5.28
CA PRO A 420 32.19 3.87 5.97
C PRO A 420 33.21 3.34 6.99
N ASN A 421 32.71 2.78 8.09
CA ASN A 421 33.54 2.01 8.99
C ASN A 421 33.81 0.63 8.38
N THR A 422 35.06 0.38 8.00
CA THR A 422 35.48 -0.89 7.37
C THR A 422 35.79 -1.99 8.38
N ASP A 423 35.75 -1.71 9.69
CA ASP A 423 35.92 -2.72 10.75
C ASP A 423 34.59 -3.41 11.08
N PHE A 424 34.27 -4.46 10.32
CA PHE A 424 33.01 -5.19 10.44
C PHE A 424 32.75 -5.79 11.83
N ALA A 425 33.80 -6.23 12.54
CA ALA A 425 33.66 -6.78 13.89
C ALA A 425 33.18 -5.72 14.89
N TYR A 426 33.61 -4.46 14.69
CA TYR A 426 33.17 -3.32 15.47
C TYR A 426 31.76 -2.84 15.07
N VAL A 427 31.42 -2.87 13.77
CA VAL A 427 30.09 -2.46 13.27
C VAL A 427 28.97 -3.38 13.80
N GLU A 428 29.22 -4.68 13.89
CA GLU A 428 28.24 -5.65 14.41
C GLU A 428 28.01 -5.50 15.93
N GLU A 429 29.04 -5.12 16.69
CA GLU A 429 28.99 -5.00 18.16
C GLU A 429 28.53 -3.59 18.62
N ALA A 430 28.95 -2.53 17.93
CA ALA A 430 28.68 -1.13 18.31
C ALA A 430 27.56 -0.45 17.50
N GLY A 431 27.19 -0.99 16.33
CA GLY A 431 26.16 -0.40 15.46
C GLY A 431 26.58 0.89 14.73
N GLU A 432 27.87 1.22 14.72
CA GLU A 432 28.41 2.43 14.09
C GLU A 432 28.98 2.14 12.69
N TYR A 433 28.15 2.39 11.66
CA TYR A 433 28.47 2.11 10.26
C TYR A 433 29.39 3.16 9.60
N TRP A 434 29.69 4.28 10.25
CA TRP A 434 30.35 5.43 9.64
C TRP A 434 31.48 5.98 10.52
N LEU A 435 32.67 6.17 9.95
CA LEU A 435 33.82 6.79 10.62
C LEU A 435 33.70 8.32 10.71
N GLY A 436 32.94 8.92 9.81
CA GLY A 436 32.71 10.37 9.74
C GLY A 436 32.47 10.86 8.32
N SER A 437 32.47 12.17 8.13
CA SER A 437 32.36 12.80 6.82
C SER A 437 33.54 13.74 6.56
N ARG A 438 33.96 13.84 5.29
CA ARG A 438 35.06 14.69 4.84
C ARG A 438 34.55 15.72 3.84
N ALA A 439 34.74 17.00 4.15
CA ALA A 439 34.43 18.08 3.22
C ALA A 439 35.35 18.03 1.99
N ILE A 440 34.77 18.13 0.80
CA ILE A 440 35.50 18.26 -0.47
C ILE A 440 34.90 19.42 -1.30
N PRO A 441 35.69 20.07 -2.16
CA PRO A 441 35.17 21.11 -3.05
C PRO A 441 34.12 20.54 -4.02
N ALA A 442 32.97 21.19 -4.11
CA ALA A 442 31.89 20.81 -5.02
C ALA A 442 31.14 22.03 -5.56
N VAL A 443 30.67 21.92 -6.79
CA VAL A 443 29.88 22.96 -7.48
C VAL A 443 28.64 22.30 -8.10
N VAL A 444 27.52 23.02 -8.08
CA VAL A 444 26.28 22.57 -8.72
C VAL A 444 26.39 22.73 -10.24
N ALA A 445 26.13 21.65 -10.98
CA ALA A 445 26.10 21.66 -12.43
C ALA A 445 25.04 22.62 -12.96
N ASP A 446 25.39 23.41 -13.98
CA ASP A 446 24.43 24.20 -14.76
C ASP A 446 23.78 23.31 -15.83
N ALA A 447 23.07 22.27 -15.38
CA ALA A 447 22.41 21.29 -16.22
C ALA A 447 21.03 20.92 -15.63
N PRO A 448 20.03 20.59 -16.47
CA PRO A 448 18.81 19.98 -15.97
C PRO A 448 19.14 18.69 -15.22
N ARG A 449 18.42 18.38 -14.13
CA ARG A 449 18.55 17.08 -13.46
C ARG A 449 18.35 15.98 -14.50
N ALA A 450 19.41 15.21 -14.74
CA ALA A 450 19.41 14.16 -15.76
C ALA A 450 18.43 13.03 -15.39
N GLY A 451 18.13 12.87 -14.11
CA GLY A 451 17.10 12.00 -13.57
C GLY A 451 17.64 11.16 -12.41
N ARG A 452 16.75 10.47 -11.70
CA ARG A 452 17.12 9.66 -10.53
C ARG A 452 18.07 8.50 -10.84
N GLU A 453 18.01 7.89 -12.02
CA GLU A 453 18.91 6.77 -12.37
C GLU A 453 20.29 7.23 -12.84
N LEU A 454 20.56 8.53 -12.81
CA LEU A 454 21.80 9.14 -13.31
C LEU A 454 22.62 9.77 -12.18
N PRO A 455 23.90 10.09 -12.44
CA PRO A 455 24.81 10.51 -11.38
C PRO A 455 24.31 11.69 -10.55
N ASP A 456 24.19 11.51 -9.22
CA ASP A 456 23.93 12.60 -8.28
C ASP A 456 25.16 13.52 -8.19
N MET A 457 26.36 12.93 -8.28
CA MET A 457 27.64 13.60 -8.26
C MET A 457 28.64 12.92 -9.19
N VAL A 458 29.43 13.72 -9.91
CA VAL A 458 30.54 13.24 -10.74
C VAL A 458 31.86 13.80 -10.21
N VAL A 459 32.87 12.93 -10.09
CA VAL A 459 34.26 13.29 -9.78
C VAL A 459 35.20 12.78 -10.87
N SER A 460 36.32 13.47 -11.07
CA SER A 460 37.32 13.01 -12.04
C SER A 460 38.06 11.78 -11.53
N SER A 461 38.56 10.93 -12.44
CA SER A 461 39.35 9.75 -12.06
C SER A 461 40.58 10.09 -11.20
N ARG A 462 41.21 11.25 -11.44
CA ARG A 462 42.32 11.75 -10.62
C ARG A 462 41.86 12.05 -9.19
N ARG A 463 40.73 12.75 -9.05
CA ARG A 463 40.18 13.13 -7.74
C ARG A 463 39.67 11.91 -6.98
N ALA A 464 39.07 10.94 -7.65
CA ALA A 464 38.66 9.67 -7.07
C ALA A 464 39.87 8.95 -6.43
N ALA A 465 40.98 8.85 -7.17
CA ALA A 465 42.21 8.24 -6.66
C ALA A 465 42.79 8.98 -5.43
N GLU A 466 42.77 10.33 -5.42
CA GLU A 466 43.18 11.13 -4.26
C GLU A 466 42.29 10.93 -3.03
N LEU A 467 41.01 10.59 -3.23
CA LEU A 467 40.04 10.33 -2.19
C LEU A 467 40.04 8.86 -1.73
N GLY A 468 40.87 8.00 -2.32
CA GLY A 468 40.91 6.56 -2.04
C GLY A 468 39.72 5.79 -2.61
N LEU A 469 39.10 6.31 -3.67
CA LEU A 469 37.96 5.70 -4.34
C LEU A 469 38.40 4.87 -5.55
N THR A 470 37.87 3.66 -5.66
CA THR A 470 38.02 2.74 -6.78
C THR A 470 36.81 2.76 -7.70
N ARG A 471 36.99 2.22 -8.91
CA ARG A 471 35.93 2.04 -9.90
C ARG A 471 35.19 0.74 -9.60
N THR A 472 33.86 0.82 -9.59
CA THR A 472 33.04 -0.38 -9.42
C THR A 472 33.22 -1.41 -10.52
N ALA A 473 33.05 -2.69 -10.15
CA ALA A 473 33.20 -3.84 -11.06
C ALA A 473 32.16 -3.87 -12.20
N PHE A 474 31.08 -3.08 -12.12
CA PHE A 474 29.97 -3.08 -13.07
C PHE A 474 29.77 -1.70 -13.70
N PRO A 475 30.55 -1.34 -14.73
CA PRO A 475 30.33 -0.10 -15.49
C PRO A 475 29.00 -0.18 -16.26
N GLU A 476 28.30 0.93 -16.35
CA GLU A 476 27.15 1.10 -17.24
C GLU A 476 27.54 2.03 -18.39
N LEU A 477 26.85 1.91 -19.53
CA LEU A 477 27.07 2.82 -20.66
C LEU A 477 25.87 3.74 -20.82
N LEU A 478 26.12 5.03 -20.99
CA LEU A 478 25.12 6.05 -21.25
C LEU A 478 25.14 6.41 -22.72
N LEU A 479 23.97 6.39 -23.36
CA LEU A 479 23.75 6.93 -24.69
C LEU A 479 22.83 8.14 -24.58
N ALA A 480 23.32 9.30 -25.01
CA ALA A 480 22.59 10.55 -25.04
C ALA A 480 22.26 10.96 -26.48
N ALA A 481 21.01 10.72 -26.88
CA ALA A 481 20.51 11.10 -28.19
C ALA A 481 20.30 12.62 -28.29
N ALA A 482 20.41 13.15 -29.51
CA ALA A 482 20.19 14.57 -29.81
C ALA A 482 18.72 15.01 -29.64
N ALA A 483 17.78 14.06 -29.64
CA ALA A 483 16.34 14.30 -29.49
C ALA A 483 15.72 13.27 -28.53
N PRO A 484 14.55 13.57 -27.94
CA PRO A 484 13.79 12.59 -27.17
C PRO A 484 13.56 11.29 -27.95
N ILE A 485 13.85 10.16 -27.32
CA ILE A 485 13.80 8.85 -27.95
C ILE A 485 12.35 8.40 -28.04
N SER A 486 11.90 8.10 -29.25
CA SER A 486 10.55 7.58 -29.48
C SER A 486 10.41 6.12 -29.04
N SER A 487 9.18 5.69 -28.75
CA SER A 487 8.87 4.30 -28.40
C SER A 487 9.29 3.30 -29.49
N GLU A 488 9.26 3.71 -30.76
CA GLU A 488 9.72 2.90 -31.89
C GLU A 488 11.24 2.75 -31.89
N GLN A 489 11.98 3.85 -31.66
CA GLN A 489 13.45 3.81 -31.54
C GLN A 489 13.89 2.98 -30.32
N LEU A 490 13.19 3.08 -29.20
CA LEU A 490 13.47 2.26 -28.02
C LEU A 490 13.20 0.77 -28.29
N ALA A 491 12.12 0.43 -29.00
CA ALA A 491 11.84 -0.94 -29.40
C ALA A 491 12.91 -1.49 -30.37
N ALA A 492 13.39 -0.68 -31.31
CA ALA A 492 14.48 -1.03 -32.20
C ALA A 492 15.80 -1.23 -31.43
N ALA A 493 16.11 -0.34 -30.48
CA ALA A 493 17.28 -0.46 -29.62
C ALA A 493 17.26 -1.77 -28.82
N ARG A 494 16.10 -2.17 -28.28
CA ARG A 494 15.93 -3.47 -27.62
C ARG A 494 16.14 -4.65 -28.55
N ALA A 495 15.71 -4.56 -29.80
CA ALA A 495 15.92 -5.63 -30.78
C ALA A 495 17.41 -5.82 -31.09
N VAL A 496 18.19 -4.74 -31.09
CA VAL A 496 19.66 -4.77 -31.19
C VAL A 496 20.26 -5.36 -29.90
N THR A 497 19.87 -4.85 -28.73
CA THR A 497 20.37 -5.34 -27.42
C THR A 497 20.09 -6.83 -27.21
N ALA A 498 18.93 -7.33 -27.63
CA ALA A 498 18.55 -8.74 -27.49
C ALA A 498 19.45 -9.71 -28.27
N ARG A 499 20.27 -9.24 -29.22
CA ARG A 499 21.29 -10.05 -29.91
C ARG A 499 22.47 -10.39 -28.98
N TYR A 500 22.66 -9.59 -27.94
CA TYR A 500 23.72 -9.76 -26.94
C TYR A 500 23.11 -10.42 -25.70
N ALA A 501 23.42 -11.70 -25.49
CA ALA A 501 22.92 -12.46 -24.34
C ALA A 501 23.36 -11.77 -23.04
N GLY A 502 22.43 -11.55 -22.10
CA GLY A 502 22.69 -10.90 -20.81
C GLY A 502 22.70 -9.37 -20.84
N ALA A 503 22.67 -8.74 -22.02
CA ALA A 503 22.60 -7.29 -22.12
C ALA A 503 21.18 -6.77 -21.88
N SER A 504 21.07 -5.58 -21.30
CA SER A 504 19.81 -4.87 -21.08
C SER A 504 19.94 -3.39 -21.42
N ILE A 505 18.80 -2.77 -21.72
CA ILE A 505 18.70 -1.34 -21.98
C ILE A 505 17.56 -0.76 -21.18
N LEU A 506 17.79 0.40 -20.57
CA LEU A 506 16.83 1.14 -19.76
C LEU A 506 16.60 2.51 -20.40
N GLY A 507 15.36 2.79 -20.79
CA GLY A 507 14.93 4.13 -21.22
C GLY A 507 14.00 4.82 -20.21
N LEU A 508 13.65 6.08 -20.46
CA LEU A 508 12.62 6.79 -19.68
C LEU A 508 11.27 6.04 -19.68
N GLU A 509 10.93 5.37 -20.79
CA GLU A 509 9.69 4.61 -20.89
C GLU A 509 9.73 3.31 -20.06
N ASP A 510 10.92 2.76 -19.79
CA ASP A 510 11.12 1.60 -18.91
C ASP A 510 11.05 1.96 -17.43
N THR A 511 11.56 3.13 -17.04
CA THR A 511 11.40 3.67 -15.69
C THR A 511 9.97 4.15 -15.42
N ARG A 512 9.23 4.52 -16.48
CA ARG A 512 7.76 4.67 -16.40
C ARG A 512 7.01 3.35 -16.17
N SER A 513 7.71 2.22 -16.31
CA SER A 513 7.34 0.81 -16.17
C SER A 513 5.86 0.46 -16.30
N ASN A 514 5.62 -0.62 -17.05
CA ASN A 514 4.33 -1.26 -17.30
C ASN A 514 3.62 -1.82 -16.03
N THR A 515 3.96 -1.31 -14.84
CA THR A 515 3.15 -1.39 -13.62
C THR A 515 1.75 -0.84 -13.80
N SER A 516 1.36 -0.21 -14.92
CA SER A 516 -0.04 0.12 -15.21
C SER A 516 -0.96 -1.10 -15.06
N LEU A 517 -0.53 -2.29 -15.52
CA LEU A 517 -1.31 -3.51 -15.39
C LEU A 517 -1.40 -4.01 -13.95
N VAL A 518 -0.30 -4.06 -13.20
CA VAL A 518 -0.33 -4.42 -11.76
C VAL A 518 -1.12 -3.40 -10.96
N ARG A 519 -0.97 -2.12 -11.27
CA ARG A 519 -1.68 -1.01 -10.66
C ARG A 519 -3.19 -1.14 -10.90
N VAL A 520 -3.60 -1.30 -12.15
CA VAL A 520 -5.00 -1.51 -12.52
C VAL A 520 -5.52 -2.82 -11.91
N ALA A 521 -4.73 -3.89 -11.90
CA ALA A 521 -5.11 -5.17 -11.29
C ALA A 521 -5.28 -5.04 -9.78
N LEU A 522 -4.45 -4.26 -9.07
CA LEU A 522 -4.56 -4.03 -7.63
C LEU A 522 -5.80 -3.19 -7.28
N VAL A 523 -6.07 -2.13 -8.06
CA VAL A 523 -7.30 -1.33 -7.91
C VAL A 523 -8.53 -2.16 -8.25
N ALA A 524 -8.45 -2.99 -9.30
CA ALA A 524 -9.53 -3.89 -9.67
C ALA A 524 -9.77 -4.96 -8.61
N ALA A 525 -8.72 -5.58 -8.07
CA ALA A 525 -8.81 -6.58 -7.02
C ALA A 525 -9.37 -6.00 -5.71
N SER A 526 -8.88 -4.84 -5.29
CA SER A 526 -9.43 -4.12 -4.13
C SER A 526 -10.87 -3.67 -4.36
N GLY A 527 -11.23 -3.25 -5.57
CA GLY A 527 -12.60 -2.93 -5.97
C GLY A 527 -13.53 -4.14 -5.94
N LEU A 528 -13.08 -5.30 -6.45
CA LEU A 528 -13.84 -6.55 -6.41
C LEU A 528 -14.04 -7.04 -4.98
N LEU A 529 -13.00 -6.99 -4.15
CA LEU A 529 -13.10 -7.29 -2.72
C LEU A 529 -14.08 -6.34 -2.02
N ALA A 530 -14.01 -5.04 -2.33
CA ALA A 530 -14.93 -4.05 -1.79
C ALA A 530 -16.39 -4.37 -2.17
N LEU A 531 -16.63 -4.72 -3.44
CA LEU A 531 -17.96 -5.12 -3.92
C LEU A 531 -18.47 -6.40 -3.24
N ALA A 532 -17.61 -7.39 -3.02
CA ALA A 532 -17.97 -8.61 -2.30
C ALA A 532 -18.40 -8.31 -0.85
N ILE A 533 -17.61 -7.50 -0.12
CA ILE A 533 -17.92 -7.12 1.26
C ILE A 533 -19.20 -6.28 1.32
N VAL A 534 -19.35 -5.29 0.42
CA VAL A 534 -20.58 -4.49 0.31
C VAL A 534 -21.78 -5.40 0.00
N GLY A 535 -21.63 -6.37 -0.88
CA GLY A 535 -22.65 -7.36 -1.19
C GLY A 535 -23.09 -8.17 0.03
N VAL A 536 -22.14 -8.62 0.86
CA VAL A 536 -22.43 -9.30 2.14
C VAL A 536 -23.16 -8.37 3.10
N ALA A 537 -22.68 -7.13 3.26
CA ALA A 537 -23.32 -6.15 4.14
C ALA A 537 -24.77 -5.84 3.70
N LEU A 538 -24.99 -5.64 2.40
CA LEU A 538 -26.32 -5.45 1.82
C LEU A 538 -27.18 -6.71 1.96
N GLY A 539 -26.60 -7.89 1.79
CA GLY A 539 -27.27 -9.18 1.99
C GLY A 539 -27.75 -9.36 3.42
N LEU A 540 -26.95 -8.98 4.42
CA LEU A 540 -27.32 -8.98 5.84
C LEU A 540 -28.44 -7.98 6.13
N VAL A 541 -28.38 -6.78 5.56
CA VAL A 541 -29.45 -5.77 5.68
C VAL A 541 -30.75 -6.26 5.02
N ALA A 542 -30.67 -6.83 3.82
CA ALA A 542 -31.81 -7.38 3.10
C ALA A 542 -32.42 -8.58 3.83
N ALA A 543 -31.58 -9.44 4.41
CA ALA A 543 -31.96 -10.61 5.18
C ALA A 543 -32.83 -10.29 6.39
N GLU A 544 -32.68 -9.09 6.93
CA GLU A 544 -33.38 -8.58 8.10
C GLU A 544 -34.65 -7.80 7.71
N SER A 545 -34.69 -7.18 6.53
CA SER A 545 -35.87 -6.50 5.97
C SER A 545 -37.00 -7.45 5.53
N ARG A 546 -36.81 -8.77 5.57
CA ARG A 546 -37.81 -9.75 5.09
C ARG A 546 -39.14 -9.66 5.85
N ARG A 547 -39.12 -9.32 7.15
CA ARG A 547 -40.36 -9.10 7.91
C ARG A 547 -41.12 -7.88 7.40
N ASP A 548 -40.41 -6.80 7.10
CA ASP A 548 -41.02 -5.59 6.55
C ASP A 548 -41.55 -5.83 5.14
N GLN A 549 -40.85 -6.67 4.35
CA GLN A 549 -41.34 -7.14 3.05
C GLN A 549 -42.61 -7.97 3.15
N ALA A 550 -42.73 -8.86 4.16
CA ALA A 550 -43.95 -9.63 4.38
C ALA A 550 -45.14 -8.74 4.77
N ILE A 551 -44.90 -7.66 5.54
CA ILE A 551 -45.93 -6.67 5.85
C ILE A 551 -46.33 -5.89 4.59
N MET A 552 -45.36 -5.50 3.76
CA MET A 552 -45.65 -4.86 2.46
C MET A 552 -46.46 -5.77 1.54
N ASP A 553 -46.15 -7.07 1.52
CA ASP A 553 -46.91 -8.06 0.76
C ASP A 553 -48.34 -8.20 1.31
N ALA A 554 -48.52 -8.19 2.65
CA ALA A 554 -49.84 -8.24 3.29
C ALA A 554 -50.71 -6.99 3.02
N VAL A 555 -50.10 -5.83 2.81
CA VAL A 555 -50.79 -4.57 2.47
C VAL A 555 -50.96 -4.40 0.95
N GLY A 556 -50.52 -5.37 0.14
CA GLY A 556 -50.72 -5.37 -1.31
C GLY A 556 -49.73 -4.49 -2.10
N ALA A 557 -48.53 -4.25 -1.57
CA ALA A 557 -47.53 -3.45 -2.27
C ALA A 557 -47.10 -4.09 -3.60
N GLY A 558 -47.29 -3.37 -4.71
CA GLY A 558 -46.90 -3.84 -6.04
C GLY A 558 -45.40 -4.18 -6.13
N GLY A 559 -45.06 -5.20 -6.94
CA GLY A 559 -43.68 -5.69 -7.05
C GLY A 559 -42.66 -4.64 -7.47
N TRP A 560 -43.07 -3.63 -8.24
CA TRP A 560 -42.21 -2.52 -8.65
C TRP A 560 -41.90 -1.54 -7.51
N THR A 561 -42.91 -1.21 -6.69
CA THR A 561 -42.75 -0.36 -5.50
C THR A 561 -41.78 -1.01 -4.51
N ARG A 562 -41.90 -2.33 -4.30
CA ARG A 562 -40.98 -3.08 -3.43
C ARG A 562 -39.54 -3.03 -3.92
N ARG A 563 -39.33 -3.30 -5.22
CA ARG A 563 -38.01 -3.22 -5.86
C ARG A 563 -37.39 -1.84 -5.69
N LYS A 564 -38.16 -0.77 -5.89
CA LYS A 564 -37.70 0.61 -5.69
C LYS A 564 -37.31 0.92 -4.24
N ILE A 565 -38.07 0.45 -3.26
CA ILE A 565 -37.77 0.67 -1.83
C ILE A 565 -36.47 -0.04 -1.45
N VAL A 566 -36.32 -1.31 -1.85
CA VAL A 566 -35.11 -2.11 -1.57
C VAL A 566 -33.88 -1.51 -2.26
N ALA A 567 -34.02 -1.12 -3.53
CA ALA A 567 -32.96 -0.43 -4.28
C ALA A 567 -32.55 0.89 -3.61
N SER A 568 -33.52 1.73 -3.24
CA SER A 568 -33.26 3.01 -2.57
C SER A 568 -32.54 2.82 -1.23
N GLY A 569 -32.90 1.77 -0.47
CA GLY A 569 -32.21 1.40 0.77
C GLY A 569 -30.77 0.97 0.53
N ALA A 570 -30.52 0.13 -0.48
CA ALA A 570 -29.18 -0.28 -0.84
C ALA A 570 -28.30 0.91 -1.25
N MET A 571 -28.81 1.79 -2.13
CA MET A 571 -28.12 3.02 -2.57
C MET A 571 -27.77 3.92 -1.39
N LEU A 572 -28.73 4.14 -0.48
CA LEU A 572 -28.53 5.00 0.68
C LEU A 572 -27.46 4.44 1.62
N VAL A 573 -27.50 3.15 1.93
CA VAL A 573 -26.51 2.49 2.81
C VAL A 573 -25.11 2.54 2.22
N THR A 574 -24.97 2.29 0.91
CA THR A 574 -23.67 2.38 0.23
C THR A 574 -23.18 3.82 0.11
N ALA A 575 -24.04 4.78 -0.20
CA ALA A 575 -23.67 6.20 -0.23
C ALA A 575 -23.20 6.69 1.15
N LEU A 576 -23.85 6.24 2.23
CA LEU A 576 -23.43 6.54 3.60
C LEU A 576 -22.09 5.91 3.98
N ALA A 577 -21.75 4.77 3.38
CA ALA A 577 -20.46 4.12 3.58
C ALA A 577 -19.34 4.80 2.76
N ALA A 578 -19.67 5.29 1.57
CA ALA A 578 -18.72 5.93 0.66
C ALA A 578 -18.10 7.22 1.25
N MET A 579 -18.86 8.02 2.01
CA MET A 579 -18.34 9.25 2.64
C MET A 579 -17.18 8.98 3.64
N PRO A 580 -17.35 8.16 4.69
CA PRO A 580 -16.25 7.80 5.58
C PRO A 580 -15.16 6.98 4.88
N ALA A 581 -15.49 6.23 3.82
CA ALA A 581 -14.49 5.51 3.03
C ALA A 581 -13.47 6.45 2.39
N VAL A 582 -13.92 7.56 1.80
CA VAL A 582 -13.02 8.58 1.24
C VAL A 582 -12.15 9.17 2.33
N LEU A 583 -12.71 9.49 3.50
CA LEU A 583 -11.93 10.01 4.63
C LEU A 583 -10.85 9.02 5.09
N ILE A 584 -11.21 7.75 5.28
CA ILE A 584 -10.27 6.71 5.73
C ILE A 584 -9.19 6.44 4.68
N GLY A 585 -9.56 6.39 3.40
CA GLY A 585 -8.63 6.02 2.33
C GLY A 585 -7.74 7.17 1.86
N PHE A 586 -8.26 8.40 1.82
CA PHE A 586 -7.54 9.53 1.23
C PHE A 586 -6.79 10.39 2.25
N LEU A 587 -7.35 10.58 3.46
CA LEU A 587 -6.80 11.53 4.45
C LEU A 587 -5.39 11.16 4.93
N PRO A 588 -5.08 9.91 5.35
CA PRO A 588 -3.76 9.58 5.86
C PRO A 588 -2.67 9.76 4.81
N ILE A 589 -2.95 9.38 3.57
CA ILE A 589 -2.04 9.52 2.42
C ILE A 589 -1.82 11.00 2.10
N SER A 590 -2.88 11.80 2.11
CA SER A 590 -2.76 13.24 1.87
C SER A 590 -1.92 13.93 2.94
N ILE A 591 -2.12 13.59 4.21
CA ILE A 591 -1.29 14.12 5.32
C ILE A 591 0.17 13.75 5.10
N TYR A 592 0.45 12.49 4.79
CA TYR A 592 1.81 12.04 4.51
C TYR A 592 2.44 12.82 3.34
N ASN A 593 1.74 12.94 2.22
CA ASN A 593 2.25 13.62 1.03
C ASN A 593 2.52 15.11 1.24
N VAL A 594 1.59 15.82 1.91
CA VAL A 594 1.75 17.27 2.17
C VAL A 594 2.98 17.53 3.04
N LEU A 595 3.28 16.62 3.97
CA LEU A 595 4.36 16.79 4.94
C LEU A 595 5.71 16.28 4.44
N THR A 596 5.73 15.28 3.56
CA THR A 596 6.98 14.69 3.03
C THR A 596 7.39 15.27 1.68
N THR A 597 6.42 15.69 0.86
CA THR A 597 6.66 16.24 -0.48
C THR A 597 5.91 17.56 -0.67
N PRO A 598 6.22 18.62 0.10
CA PRO A 598 5.47 19.88 0.07
C PRO A 598 5.54 20.60 -1.28
N ALA A 599 6.55 20.30 -2.10
CA ALA A 599 6.71 20.84 -3.45
C ALA A 599 5.71 20.27 -4.47
N LEU A 600 5.06 19.13 -4.16
CA LEU A 600 4.14 18.48 -5.07
C LEU A 600 2.68 18.69 -4.66
N PRO A 601 1.78 19.05 -5.60
CA PRO A 601 0.37 19.18 -5.29
C PRO A 601 -0.24 17.82 -4.92
N VAL A 602 -1.14 17.81 -3.93
CA VAL A 602 -1.92 16.61 -3.59
C VAL A 602 -2.82 16.24 -4.76
N VAL A 603 -2.49 15.16 -5.45
CA VAL A 603 -3.32 14.65 -6.56
C VAL A 603 -4.49 13.84 -5.99
N VAL A 604 -5.68 14.39 -6.17
CA VAL A 604 -6.93 13.75 -5.74
C VAL A 604 -7.36 12.72 -6.79
N PRO A 605 -7.58 11.43 -6.43
CA PRO A 605 -8.03 10.39 -7.36
C PRO A 605 -9.53 10.53 -7.66
N TRP A 606 -9.93 11.59 -8.36
CA TRP A 606 -11.32 11.90 -8.70
C TRP A 606 -12.08 10.75 -9.37
N PRO A 607 -11.49 9.98 -10.32
CA PRO A 607 -12.20 8.85 -10.93
C PRO A 607 -12.63 7.80 -9.90
N THR A 608 -11.74 7.43 -8.97
CA THR A 608 -12.02 6.43 -7.94
C THR A 608 -12.97 6.97 -6.88
N ILE A 609 -12.79 8.22 -6.45
CA ILE A 609 -13.70 8.87 -5.50
C ILE A 609 -15.11 9.00 -6.09
N GLY A 610 -15.22 9.42 -7.36
CA GLY A 610 -16.48 9.47 -8.09
C GLY A 610 -17.12 8.09 -8.25
N ALA A 611 -16.33 7.06 -8.56
CA ALA A 611 -16.80 5.69 -8.61
C ALA A 611 -17.35 5.21 -7.26
N VAL A 612 -16.66 5.51 -6.15
CA VAL A 612 -17.08 5.12 -4.80
C VAL A 612 -18.31 5.90 -4.33
N LEU A 613 -18.37 7.21 -4.58
CA LEU A 613 -19.47 8.07 -4.14
C LEU A 613 -20.74 7.94 -4.99
N VAL A 614 -20.61 7.59 -6.27
CA VAL A 614 -21.74 7.59 -7.23
C VAL A 614 -21.96 6.22 -7.85
N VAL A 615 -20.95 5.66 -8.53
CA VAL A 615 -21.12 4.42 -9.31
C VAL A 615 -21.49 3.23 -8.42
N ILE A 616 -20.77 3.02 -7.31
CA ILE A 616 -21.02 1.89 -6.40
C ILE A 616 -22.43 1.97 -5.77
N PRO A 617 -22.89 3.11 -5.25
CA PRO A 617 -24.29 3.25 -4.82
C PRO A 617 -25.31 2.93 -5.91
N LEU A 618 -25.10 3.42 -7.14
CA LEU A 618 -25.99 3.13 -8.27
C LEU A 618 -26.02 1.63 -8.60
N VAL A 619 -24.85 0.99 -8.68
CA VAL A 619 -24.71 -0.46 -8.95
C VAL A 619 -25.36 -1.28 -7.84
N ALA A 620 -25.13 -0.92 -6.57
CA ALA A 620 -25.78 -1.56 -5.43
C ALA A 620 -27.32 -1.46 -5.51
N GLY A 621 -27.83 -0.29 -5.88
CA GLY A 621 -29.26 -0.07 -6.13
C GLY A 621 -29.80 -0.94 -7.27
N ALA A 622 -29.09 -1.00 -8.39
CA ALA A 622 -29.47 -1.81 -9.55
C ALA A 622 -29.48 -3.32 -9.23
N ILE A 623 -28.43 -3.83 -8.58
CA ILE A 623 -28.35 -5.23 -8.13
C ILE A 623 -29.52 -5.54 -7.19
N ALA A 624 -29.76 -4.68 -6.19
CA ALA A 624 -30.85 -4.86 -5.24
C ALA A 624 -32.24 -4.83 -5.92
N PHE A 625 -32.42 -3.98 -6.93
CA PHE A 625 -33.64 -3.92 -7.74
C PHE A 625 -33.91 -5.24 -8.48
N VAL A 626 -32.88 -5.79 -9.14
CA VAL A 626 -32.97 -7.02 -9.93
C VAL A 626 -33.13 -8.26 -9.04
N ALA A 627 -32.34 -8.36 -7.97
CA ALA A 627 -32.34 -9.49 -7.05
C ALA A 627 -33.67 -9.64 -6.27
N THR A 628 -34.46 -8.57 -6.16
CA THR A 628 -35.77 -8.59 -5.51
C THR A 628 -36.80 -9.33 -6.40
N ARG A 629 -36.99 -10.63 -6.13
CA ARG A 629 -37.90 -11.54 -6.86
C ARG A 629 -39.37 -11.15 -6.72
N ARG A 630 -40.19 -11.37 -7.76
CA ARG A 630 -41.66 -11.19 -7.68
C ARG A 630 -42.26 -12.20 -6.69
N PRO A 631 -43.31 -11.85 -5.93
CA PRO A 631 -43.97 -12.80 -5.03
C PRO A 631 -44.48 -13.99 -5.84
N SER A 632 -44.24 -15.21 -5.35
CA SER A 632 -44.96 -16.37 -5.86
C SER A 632 -46.41 -16.22 -5.42
N SER A 633 -47.32 -16.22 -6.38
CA SER A 633 -48.79 -16.12 -6.22
C SER A 633 -49.41 -17.24 -5.35
N GLY A 634 -48.61 -18.13 -4.77
CA GLY A 634 -49.05 -19.30 -4.01
C GLY A 634 -49.53 -19.04 -2.58
N TYR A 635 -49.19 -17.90 -1.96
CA TYR A 635 -49.60 -17.64 -0.57
C TYR A 635 -51.06 -17.17 -0.42
N LEU A 636 -51.66 -16.61 -1.46
CA LEU A 636 -53.07 -16.16 -1.44
C LEU A 636 -54.08 -17.30 -1.66
N ARG A 637 -53.62 -18.52 -1.99
CA ARG A 637 -54.52 -19.66 -2.28
C ARG A 637 -54.76 -20.61 -1.11
N ARG A 638 -54.02 -20.48 0.00
CA ARG A 638 -54.09 -21.41 1.15
C ARG A 638 -54.89 -20.89 2.36
N THR A 639 -55.43 -19.68 2.29
CA THR A 639 -56.29 -19.12 3.35
C THR A 639 -57.75 -18.95 2.90
N ALA A 640 -58.12 -19.54 1.75
CA ALA A 640 -59.47 -19.48 1.18
C ALA A 640 -60.16 -20.86 1.10
N THR A 641 -59.62 -21.85 1.80
CA THR A 641 -60.22 -23.18 2.05
C THR A 641 -59.97 -23.53 3.49
#